data_AF-A0A7C1X228-F1
#
_entry.id   AF-A0A7C1X228-F1
#
_cell.length_a   1.000
_cell.length_b   1.000
_cell.length_c   1.000
_cell.angle_alpha   90.00
_cell.angle_beta   90.00
_cell.angle_gamma   90.00
#
_symmetry.space_group_name_H-M   'P 1'
#
loop_
_entity.id
_entity.type
_entity.pdbx_description
1 polymer ?
#
loop_
_entity_poly.entity_id
_entity_poly.type
_entity_poly.pdbx_seq_one_letter_code
_entity_poly.pdbx_strand_id
1 'polypeptide(L)'
;MRSSFRFAALSVLIAVPVSAQRQTFTDEPSFLAALAAQGYVTVTEDFEDPETWGLLQTDLTQGTTAPSVLHAGIRWTGYGGGVALDSTTSKSPSWELSSSPAGFPRNGVQGTSSLVLHALGGWVRSSGFVGNDIELILDGDTQNPIGTHGQGVTGNFFFFGVIDTTGFSTFEFRTEPVAAPDPPKALFVDAFTFGLDASPPDHGPGPRWITGSGGTWEMGSNWDTGMPPTASECARFELASPAPYTVAPAAQASAGRLVLGTDRLRLDPTGASLDLTSTNLTEESIVVARGGTDLADLEIAGGTVTAVDASIAHGAATDGALTASLGASLQLSGTLRVGYLGSGRMDLLGGSVSSASSEIGRRGGLGTVAVAGVGSTWSAGLLHLGMGGTGALEVTGGASAVAGTTVTSELAGTGLSDDAPGSSTITVRDLGSRLDILGSATFGQVGPSDFTLTGGATASAYGLDAAVGGDANLTVAGPGTQLTIDNPGYYGVGTLRIGVGTLGGVITFPPPSSPVGTMTVTAGAQVVSEEAYVGNDTNGIGRVTLRDPGTLWTNSGNTFLGYRGDASIQVLDGAALSTGQGFVGRFERLGSTKGEVIVDGAGSRWDALALYIGFNNDVSTYSYVSEGVLTVRNAGLVTSTLGLDVAPRWTSMGTVRVFGPGSRISVGLDVSLGRPFASVYKSYARVELDDGGELLAGGTVWMRSGELDLGGGQLNAQAVNVASEASLTGWGTIGADVSNTGGTVGSGNRGPGTLQVQGNFQQNGAGRTIVEIGGTNPGEFQRFQVSGTATVAGTLEVRLSPGFRPRLGTRVRVLEAGDLQGRFQRVELSSPNLGLEARARYDATGVTLVFRPKPMGSVGPPRGGRRP
;
A
#
# COMPACT_ATOMS: atom_id res chain seq x y z
N MET A 1 -8.07 -28.90 91.52
CA MET A 1 -7.06 -27.93 91.99
C MET A 1 -5.69 -28.58 91.92
N ARG A 2 -4.75 -27.92 91.22
CA ARG A 2 -3.28 -27.95 91.32
C ARG A 2 -2.49 -29.25 91.06
N SER A 3 -1.65 -29.09 90.02
CA SER A 3 -0.23 -29.47 89.88
C SER A 3 0.17 -30.95 89.84
N SER A 4 0.65 -31.36 88.66
CA SER A 4 1.55 -32.51 88.49
C SER A 4 2.68 -32.13 87.52
N PHE A 5 3.91 -32.31 88.01
CA PHE A 5 5.19 -32.17 87.33
C PHE A 5 5.27 -32.97 86.02
N ARG A 6 5.99 -32.45 85.01
CA ARG A 6 6.59 -33.26 83.95
C ARG A 6 8.06 -32.91 83.76
N PHE A 7 8.86 -33.96 83.74
CA PHE A 7 10.31 -34.01 83.58
C PHE A 7 10.75 -33.42 82.24
N ALA A 8 11.84 -32.64 82.28
CA ALA A 8 12.61 -32.25 81.11
C ALA A 8 13.51 -33.43 80.66
N ALA A 9 13.37 -33.85 79.41
CA ALA A 9 14.34 -34.69 78.72
C ALA A 9 15.13 -33.80 77.76
N LEU A 10 16.44 -33.73 78.03
CA LEU A 10 17.44 -33.02 77.26
C LEU A 10 17.73 -33.82 75.98
N SER A 11 17.29 -33.33 74.82
CA SER A 11 17.71 -33.85 73.53
C SER A 11 18.77 -32.91 72.94
N VAL A 12 20.02 -33.35 73.06
CA VAL A 12 21.17 -32.77 72.35
C VAL A 12 20.93 -33.00 70.86
N LEU A 13 20.57 -31.94 70.12
CA LEU A 13 20.64 -31.97 68.66
C LEU A 13 22.11 -31.82 68.28
N ILE A 14 22.71 -32.93 67.88
CA ILE A 14 24.00 -32.95 67.19
C ILE A 14 23.76 -32.22 65.86
N ALA A 15 24.38 -31.06 65.68
CA ALA A 15 24.51 -30.44 64.37
C ALA A 15 25.37 -31.36 63.49
N VAL A 16 24.71 -32.14 62.65
CA VAL A 16 25.36 -32.75 61.48
C VAL A 16 25.67 -31.59 60.54
N PRO A 17 26.90 -31.43 60.03
CA PRO A 17 27.14 -30.43 58.99
C PRO A 17 26.26 -30.79 57.80
N VAL A 18 25.44 -29.84 57.33
CA VAL A 18 24.72 -29.99 56.07
C VAL A 18 25.79 -30.11 54.98
N SER A 19 26.09 -31.34 54.61
CA SER A 19 26.75 -31.67 53.36
C SER A 19 26.01 -30.95 52.24
N ALA A 20 26.76 -30.25 51.38
CA ALA A 20 26.38 -29.87 50.02
C ALA A 20 25.34 -30.85 49.45
N GLN A 21 24.12 -30.40 49.24
CA GLN A 21 23.04 -31.25 48.75
C GLN A 21 22.42 -30.59 47.53
N ARG A 22 22.85 -31.07 46.36
CA ARG A 22 22.14 -30.84 45.09
C ARG A 22 20.78 -31.52 45.20
N GLN A 23 19.71 -30.74 45.13
CA GLN A 23 18.33 -31.22 45.15
C GLN A 23 17.66 -30.93 43.81
N THR A 24 17.06 -31.96 43.20
CA THR A 24 16.32 -31.86 41.93
C THR A 24 14.82 -31.86 42.17
N PHE A 25 14.09 -31.13 41.34
CA PHE A 25 12.65 -30.94 41.37
C PHE A 25 12.07 -31.20 39.98
N THR A 26 10.86 -31.75 39.93
CA THR A 26 10.14 -32.03 38.67
C THR A 26 8.81 -31.28 38.57
N ASP A 27 8.53 -30.41 39.55
CA ASP A 27 7.37 -29.52 39.57
C ASP A 27 7.77 -28.14 40.11
N GLU A 28 7.27 -27.11 39.44
CA GLU A 28 7.59 -25.72 39.75
C GLU A 28 7.16 -25.28 41.15
N PRO A 29 5.95 -25.60 41.66
CA PRO A 29 5.54 -25.15 42.99
C PRO A 29 6.46 -25.65 44.11
N SER A 30 6.91 -26.91 44.05
CA SER A 30 7.83 -27.45 45.05
C SER A 30 9.23 -26.84 44.93
N PHE A 31 9.70 -26.57 43.70
CA PHE A 31 10.95 -25.85 43.46
C PHE A 31 10.91 -24.44 44.04
N LEU A 32 9.90 -23.64 43.71
CA LEU A 32 9.75 -22.27 44.18
C LEU A 32 9.61 -22.20 45.71
N ALA A 33 8.86 -23.13 46.31
CA ALA A 33 8.74 -23.23 47.76
C ALA A 33 10.09 -23.54 48.45
N ALA A 34 10.87 -24.46 47.88
CA ALA A 34 12.20 -24.79 48.39
C ALA A 34 13.19 -23.63 48.18
N LEU A 35 13.15 -22.97 47.02
CA LEU A 35 13.98 -21.81 46.70
C LEU A 35 13.72 -20.66 47.68
N ALA A 36 12.44 -20.34 47.92
CA ALA A 36 12.05 -19.33 48.89
C ALA A 36 12.51 -19.67 50.32
N ALA A 37 12.50 -20.95 50.71
CA ALA A 37 12.97 -21.38 52.02
C ALA A 37 14.49 -21.20 52.22
N GLN A 38 15.28 -21.17 51.14
CA GLN A 38 16.72 -20.91 51.19
C GLN A 38 17.06 -19.41 51.26
N GLY A 39 16.11 -18.52 50.94
CA GLY A 39 16.29 -17.07 51.05
C GLY A 39 17.14 -16.44 49.93
N TYR A 40 17.32 -17.12 48.80
CA TYR A 40 18.01 -16.59 47.63
C TYR A 40 17.17 -15.50 46.92
N VAL A 41 17.85 -14.58 46.22
CA VAL A 41 17.21 -13.63 45.32
C VAL A 41 16.74 -14.38 44.07
N THR A 42 15.49 -14.18 43.69
CA THR A 42 14.90 -14.84 42.52
C THR A 42 14.81 -13.89 41.33
N VAL A 43 15.26 -14.36 40.17
CA VAL A 43 15.03 -13.67 38.89
C VAL A 43 14.40 -14.62 37.90
N THR A 44 13.64 -14.07 36.96
CA THR A 44 12.92 -14.84 35.95
C THR A 44 13.44 -14.46 34.57
N GLU A 45 13.70 -15.46 33.76
CA GLU A 45 13.90 -15.34 32.32
C GLU A 45 12.59 -15.76 31.64
N ASP A 46 11.99 -14.81 30.92
CA ASP A 46 10.76 -15.02 30.18
C ASP A 46 11.12 -14.91 28.69
N PHE A 47 11.13 -16.04 27.98
CA PHE A 47 11.53 -16.08 26.57
C PHE A 47 10.45 -15.47 25.66
N GLU A 48 9.29 -15.17 26.22
CA GLU A 48 8.20 -14.46 25.60
C GLU A 48 8.31 -12.93 25.78
N ASP A 49 9.20 -12.44 26.67
CA ASP A 49 9.39 -11.02 26.92
C ASP A 49 9.83 -10.28 25.64
N PRO A 50 8.98 -9.40 25.08
CA PRO A 50 9.29 -8.69 23.85
C PRO A 50 10.39 -7.64 24.03
N GLU A 51 10.67 -7.17 25.24
CA GLU A 51 11.74 -6.21 25.55
C GLU A 51 13.11 -6.89 25.50
N THR A 52 13.20 -8.15 25.94
CA THR A 52 14.47 -8.89 26.00
C THR A 52 14.70 -9.72 24.74
N TRP A 53 13.72 -10.54 24.36
CA TRP A 53 13.88 -11.55 23.31
C TRP A 53 13.21 -11.17 21.99
N GLY A 54 12.46 -10.07 21.96
CA GLY A 54 11.64 -9.69 20.80
C GLY A 54 12.42 -9.51 19.49
N LEU A 55 13.72 -9.18 19.54
CA LEU A 55 14.58 -9.08 18.34
C LEU A 55 15.00 -10.44 17.79
N LEU A 56 14.97 -11.49 18.62
CA LEU A 56 15.37 -12.85 18.28
C LEU A 56 14.19 -13.76 18.03
N GLN A 57 12.95 -13.30 18.27
CA GLN A 57 11.70 -13.96 17.89
C GLN A 57 11.53 -13.83 16.37
N THR A 58 11.87 -14.89 15.61
CA THR A 58 11.77 -14.88 14.13
C THR A 58 11.05 -16.12 13.58
N ASP A 59 10.49 -15.99 12.37
CA ASP A 59 10.12 -17.13 11.51
C ASP A 59 11.35 -17.48 10.66
N LEU A 60 11.68 -18.78 10.53
CA LEU A 60 12.91 -19.42 10.00
C LEU A 60 13.57 -18.84 8.72
N THR A 61 12.96 -17.88 8.05
CA THR A 61 13.43 -17.29 6.79
C THR A 61 14.42 -16.13 6.96
N GLN A 62 14.51 -15.48 8.14
CA GLN A 62 15.37 -14.30 8.31
C GLN A 62 16.73 -14.55 8.98
N GLY A 63 16.96 -15.70 9.61
CA GLY A 63 18.29 -16.10 10.10
C GLY A 63 18.89 -15.17 11.16
N THR A 64 18.08 -14.37 11.87
CA THR A 64 18.54 -13.46 12.92
C THR A 64 18.97 -14.25 14.14
N THR A 65 20.24 -14.16 14.50
CA THR A 65 20.83 -14.86 15.64
C THR A 65 21.73 -13.89 16.37
N ALA A 66 21.81 -14.02 17.70
CA ALA A 66 22.78 -13.27 18.49
C ALA A 66 23.91 -14.19 18.95
N PRO A 67 25.18 -13.76 19.00
CA PRO A 67 26.24 -14.59 19.57
C PRO A 67 26.01 -14.96 21.04
N SER A 68 25.27 -14.12 21.79
CA SER A 68 24.75 -14.41 23.13
C SER A 68 23.48 -13.58 23.45
N VAL A 69 22.82 -13.74 24.59
CA VAL A 69 21.82 -12.79 25.14
C VAL A 69 22.09 -12.63 26.62
N LEU A 70 22.15 -11.40 27.15
CA LEU A 70 22.38 -11.17 28.58
C LEU A 70 21.14 -10.57 29.22
N HIS A 71 20.42 -11.38 29.98
CA HIS A 71 19.25 -10.94 30.74
C HIS A 71 19.22 -11.62 32.10
N ALA A 72 18.63 -10.95 33.10
CA ALA A 72 18.56 -11.45 34.48
C ALA A 72 19.93 -11.91 35.06
N GLY A 73 21.04 -11.30 34.61
CA GLY A 73 22.40 -11.67 35.03
C GLY A 73 22.99 -12.92 34.35
N ILE A 74 22.29 -13.48 33.36
CA ILE A 74 22.65 -14.72 32.69
C ILE A 74 22.93 -14.44 31.22
N ARG A 75 24.12 -14.82 30.77
CA ARG A 75 24.51 -14.79 29.36
C ARG A 75 24.22 -16.14 28.71
N TRP A 76 23.18 -16.17 27.89
CA TRP A 76 22.79 -17.29 27.02
C TRP A 76 23.63 -17.33 25.76
N THR A 77 24.11 -18.49 25.33
CA THR A 77 24.90 -18.71 24.10
C THR A 77 24.45 -20.02 23.45
N GLY A 78 24.56 -20.12 22.12
CA GLY A 78 24.28 -21.37 21.40
C GLY A 78 25.54 -22.11 20.98
N TYR A 79 25.47 -23.44 20.93
CA TYR A 79 26.63 -24.30 20.66
C TYR A 79 27.22 -24.18 19.24
N GLY A 80 26.44 -23.69 18.27
CA GLY A 80 26.92 -23.40 16.93
C GLY A 80 27.43 -21.97 16.73
N GLY A 81 27.53 -21.17 17.79
CA GLY A 81 28.08 -19.80 17.73
C GLY A 81 27.04 -18.67 17.76
N GLY A 82 25.75 -19.00 17.80
CA GLY A 82 24.65 -18.04 17.98
C GLY A 82 23.43 -18.66 18.65
N VAL A 83 22.58 -17.83 19.27
CA VAL A 83 21.31 -18.15 19.94
C VAL A 83 20.16 -17.39 19.29
N ALA A 84 18.99 -18.03 19.14
CA ALA A 84 17.78 -17.44 18.57
C ALA A 84 16.50 -18.06 19.18
N LEU A 85 15.35 -17.38 19.00
CA LEU A 85 14.03 -17.91 19.31
C LEU A 85 13.20 -18.10 18.05
N ASP A 86 12.74 -19.32 17.79
CA ASP A 86 11.98 -19.67 16.59
C ASP A 86 10.57 -20.18 16.94
N SER A 87 9.58 -19.82 16.13
CA SER A 87 8.22 -20.35 16.20
C SER A 87 7.92 -21.25 15.00
N THR A 88 8.31 -22.52 15.05
CA THR A 88 8.05 -23.48 13.94
C THR A 88 6.57 -23.84 13.73
N THR A 89 5.67 -23.37 14.60
CA THR A 89 4.23 -23.51 14.42
C THR A 89 3.53 -22.20 14.75
N SER A 90 2.76 -21.66 13.80
CA SER A 90 2.01 -20.41 13.90
C SER A 90 0.90 -20.36 14.98
N LYS A 91 0.89 -21.28 15.96
CA LYS A 91 -0.18 -21.43 16.99
C LYS A 91 0.25 -22.08 18.32
N SER A 92 1.32 -21.64 18.99
CA SER A 92 1.62 -22.04 20.38
C SER A 92 2.44 -20.96 21.10
N PRO A 93 2.24 -20.71 22.41
CA PRO A 93 3.11 -19.86 23.23
C PRO A 93 4.40 -20.63 23.56
N SER A 94 5.18 -21.04 22.56
CA SER A 94 6.29 -21.95 22.77
C SER A 94 7.40 -21.64 21.79
N TRP A 95 8.46 -21.03 22.29
CA TRP A 95 9.61 -20.65 21.49
C TRP A 95 10.66 -21.75 21.49
N GLU A 96 11.16 -22.10 20.31
CA GLU A 96 12.34 -22.92 20.14
C GLU A 96 13.58 -22.07 20.42
N LEU A 97 14.26 -22.35 21.54
CA LEU A 97 15.54 -21.77 21.85
C LEU A 97 16.63 -22.57 21.14
N SER A 98 17.10 -22.04 20.02
CA SER A 98 17.99 -22.74 19.10
C SER A 98 19.42 -22.22 19.15
N SER A 99 20.37 -23.13 18.93
CA SER A 99 21.71 -22.75 18.49
C SER A 99 21.72 -22.58 16.98
N SER A 100 22.28 -21.49 16.47
CA SER A 100 22.34 -21.24 15.03
C SER A 100 23.75 -20.81 14.58
N PRO A 101 24.38 -21.52 13.63
CA PRO A 101 23.95 -22.81 13.06
C PRO A 101 23.73 -23.91 14.10
N ALA A 102 23.10 -25.02 13.71
CA ALA A 102 22.92 -26.17 14.59
C ALA A 102 24.29 -26.68 15.09
N GLY A 103 24.41 -26.95 16.40
CA GLY A 103 25.57 -27.61 16.96
C GLY A 103 25.62 -29.08 16.51
N PHE A 104 26.77 -29.55 16.03
CA PHE A 104 26.99 -30.96 15.70
C PHE A 104 28.08 -31.56 16.60
N PRO A 105 27.87 -32.73 17.24
CA PRO A 105 26.74 -33.68 17.12
C PRO A 105 25.56 -33.49 18.10
N ARG A 106 25.49 -32.35 18.81
CA ARG A 106 24.42 -32.01 19.76
C ARG A 106 23.93 -30.59 19.54
N ASN A 107 22.61 -30.38 19.59
CA ASN A 107 22.02 -29.04 19.75
C ASN A 107 21.90 -28.69 21.23
N GLY A 108 22.03 -27.41 21.54
CA GLY A 108 21.95 -26.94 22.92
C GLY A 108 22.30 -25.48 23.09
N VAL A 109 22.02 -24.99 24.29
CA VAL A 109 22.36 -23.64 24.74
C VAL A 109 23.09 -23.69 26.08
N GLN A 110 23.91 -22.69 26.33
CA GLN A 110 24.67 -22.52 27.57
C GLN A 110 24.35 -21.18 28.20
N GLY A 111 24.06 -21.20 29.49
CA GLY A 111 23.99 -20.01 30.33
C GLY A 111 25.26 -19.86 31.15
N THR A 112 25.78 -18.63 31.22
CA THR A 112 26.93 -18.26 32.07
C THR A 112 26.57 -17.04 32.91
N SER A 113 26.94 -17.04 34.18
CA SER A 113 26.66 -15.93 35.09
C SER A 113 27.94 -15.41 35.72
N SER A 114 28.05 -14.10 35.91
CA SER A 114 29.11 -13.49 36.73
C SER A 114 28.78 -13.50 38.23
N LEU A 115 27.54 -13.85 38.59
CA LEU A 115 27.09 -14.08 39.96
C LEU A 115 27.00 -15.59 40.22
N VAL A 116 27.14 -15.99 41.50
CA VAL A 116 26.94 -17.39 41.89
C VAL A 116 25.44 -17.71 41.80
N LEU A 117 25.12 -18.72 41.00
CA LEU A 117 23.77 -19.28 40.90
C LEU A 117 23.66 -20.41 41.92
N HIS A 118 22.58 -20.42 42.69
CA HIS A 118 22.25 -21.49 43.64
C HIS A 118 21.04 -22.30 43.20
N ALA A 119 20.24 -21.77 42.28
CA ALA A 119 19.11 -22.50 41.75
C ALA A 119 18.86 -22.15 40.29
N LEU A 120 18.31 -23.11 39.57
CA LEU A 120 17.81 -22.97 38.21
C LEU A 120 16.61 -23.88 38.08
N GLY A 121 15.49 -23.39 37.57
CA GLY A 121 14.36 -24.24 37.21
C GLY A 121 13.56 -23.65 36.08
N GLY A 122 13.06 -24.48 35.19
CA GLY A 122 12.34 -24.00 34.03
C GLY A 122 11.62 -25.10 33.26
N TRP A 123 10.79 -24.66 32.34
CA TRP A 123 9.94 -25.50 31.53
C TRP A 123 10.59 -25.75 30.16
N VAL A 124 10.77 -27.02 29.79
CA VAL A 124 11.30 -27.39 28.46
C VAL A 124 10.50 -28.49 27.79
N ARG A 125 10.61 -28.60 26.46
CA ARG A 125 10.21 -29.79 25.69
C ARG A 125 11.12 -29.98 24.47
N SER A 126 11.15 -31.18 23.91
CA SER A 126 11.94 -31.48 22.70
C SER A 126 11.06 -31.57 21.45
N SER A 127 11.60 -31.34 20.25
CA SER A 127 10.91 -31.72 19.00
C SER A 127 11.05 -33.23 18.72
N GLY A 128 10.04 -33.84 18.08
CA GLY A 128 10.13 -35.22 17.55
C GLY A 128 8.97 -36.14 17.96
N PHE A 129 8.72 -37.18 17.13
CA PHE A 129 7.66 -38.19 17.35
C PHE A 129 8.06 -39.31 18.34
N VAL A 130 9.37 -39.46 18.59
CA VAL A 130 9.97 -40.37 19.57
C VAL A 130 10.75 -39.46 20.49
N GLY A 131 10.21 -39.16 21.68
CA GLY A 131 10.69 -38.06 22.50
C GLY A 131 12.18 -38.16 22.81
N ASN A 132 12.87 -37.04 22.64
CA ASN A 132 14.31 -36.96 22.84
C ASN A 132 14.61 -36.64 24.31
N ASP A 133 15.76 -37.11 24.78
CA ASP A 133 16.26 -36.71 26.08
C ASP A 133 16.87 -35.31 26.08
N ILE A 134 16.48 -34.53 27.09
CA ILE A 134 17.06 -33.22 27.40
C ILE A 134 17.89 -33.38 28.68
N GLU A 135 19.14 -32.93 28.62
CA GLU A 135 20.10 -32.93 29.73
C GLU A 135 20.41 -31.50 30.16
N LEU A 136 20.30 -31.23 31.46
CA LEU A 136 20.87 -30.09 32.16
C LEU A 136 22.20 -30.49 32.78
N ILE A 137 23.26 -29.77 32.44
CA ILE A 137 24.61 -29.95 33.00
C ILE A 137 24.99 -28.69 33.76
N LEU A 138 25.52 -28.84 34.98
CA LEU A 138 26.02 -27.74 35.80
C LEU A 138 27.55 -27.80 35.86
N ASP A 139 28.22 -26.67 35.65
CA ASP A 139 29.69 -26.52 35.70
C ASP A 139 30.48 -27.61 34.94
N GLY A 140 29.92 -28.05 33.81
CA GLY A 140 30.52 -29.06 32.95
C GLY A 140 30.50 -30.49 33.51
N ASP A 141 29.72 -30.79 34.55
CA ASP A 141 29.54 -32.14 35.11
C ASP A 141 28.72 -33.04 34.16
N THR A 142 29.34 -33.49 33.08
CA THR A 142 28.71 -34.38 32.09
C THR A 142 28.55 -35.82 32.60
N GLN A 143 29.08 -36.15 33.79
CA GLN A 143 28.95 -37.49 34.37
C GLN A 143 27.65 -37.66 35.14
N ASN A 144 27.06 -36.56 35.64
CA ASN A 144 25.80 -36.57 36.39
C ASN A 144 24.81 -35.53 35.84
N PRO A 145 24.37 -35.63 34.57
CA PRO A 145 23.39 -34.72 34.01
C PRO A 145 22.03 -34.89 34.70
N ILE A 146 21.30 -33.79 34.84
CA ILE A 146 19.94 -33.75 35.36
C ILE A 146 19.02 -33.73 34.12
N GLY A 147 18.26 -34.78 33.86
CA GLY A 147 17.50 -34.84 32.61
C GLY A 147 16.30 -35.76 32.63
N THR A 148 15.70 -35.96 31.45
CA THR A 148 14.48 -36.76 31.27
C THR A 148 14.73 -38.28 31.23
N HIS A 149 16.00 -38.71 31.19
CA HIS A 149 16.47 -40.10 31.32
C HIS A 149 15.55 -41.19 30.69
N GLY A 150 15.26 -41.06 29.40
CA GLY A 150 14.52 -42.02 28.59
C GLY A 150 13.00 -41.88 28.64
N GLN A 151 12.46 -40.81 29.24
CA GLN A 151 11.01 -40.57 29.32
C GLN A 151 10.42 -39.90 28.07
N GLY A 152 11.25 -39.41 27.15
CA GLY A 152 10.84 -38.85 25.86
C GLY A 152 9.68 -37.85 25.95
N VAL A 153 9.98 -36.59 26.25
CA VAL A 153 8.96 -35.54 26.42
C VAL A 153 8.38 -35.17 25.04
N THR A 154 7.25 -35.79 24.69
CA THR A 154 6.44 -35.46 23.52
C THR A 154 5.11 -34.86 23.98
N GLY A 155 4.75 -33.67 23.46
CA GLY A 155 3.48 -32.99 23.77
C GLY A 155 3.63 -31.76 24.67
N ASN A 156 3.62 -31.95 26.00
CA ASN A 156 3.61 -30.87 26.99
C ASN A 156 5.01 -30.52 27.52
N PHE A 157 5.19 -29.30 28.03
CA PHE A 157 6.39 -28.90 28.75
C PHE A 157 6.60 -29.76 30.01
N PHE A 158 7.86 -30.10 30.26
CA PHE A 158 8.34 -30.76 31.45
C PHE A 158 9.17 -29.77 32.26
N PHE A 159 8.85 -29.65 33.55
CA PHE A 159 9.63 -28.81 34.46
C PHE A 159 10.79 -29.61 35.05
N PHE A 160 11.98 -29.03 35.05
CA PHE A 160 13.07 -29.46 35.93
C PHE A 160 13.56 -28.27 36.74
N GLY A 161 13.90 -28.51 37.99
CA GLY A 161 14.52 -27.54 38.88
C GLY A 161 15.69 -28.17 39.62
N VAL A 162 16.71 -27.37 39.91
CA VAL A 162 17.83 -27.76 40.73
C VAL A 162 18.14 -26.65 41.71
N ILE A 163 18.36 -27.03 42.98
CA ILE A 163 18.98 -26.17 43.98
C ILE A 163 20.30 -26.82 44.36
N ASP A 164 21.40 -26.11 44.17
CA ASP A 164 22.74 -26.50 44.61
C ASP A 164 23.29 -25.44 45.56
N THR A 165 23.29 -25.76 46.85
CA THR A 165 23.74 -24.84 47.90
C THR A 165 25.25 -24.56 47.85
N THR A 166 26.02 -25.31 47.05
CA THR A 166 27.45 -25.01 46.80
C THR A 166 27.66 -23.92 45.77
N GLY A 167 26.63 -23.65 44.96
CA GLY A 167 26.68 -22.67 43.88
C GLY A 167 27.27 -23.24 42.59
N PHE A 168 26.88 -22.66 41.47
CA PHE A 168 27.40 -22.93 40.13
C PHE A 168 27.48 -21.63 39.33
N SER A 169 28.31 -21.60 38.29
CA SER A 169 28.51 -20.40 37.46
C SER A 169 28.10 -20.61 36.00
N THR A 170 27.96 -21.86 35.57
CA THR A 170 27.59 -22.23 34.22
C THR A 170 26.58 -23.36 34.21
N PHE A 171 25.66 -23.33 33.26
CA PHE A 171 24.72 -24.41 33.01
C PHE A 171 24.50 -24.62 31.52
N GLU A 172 24.14 -25.83 31.11
CA GLU A 172 23.97 -26.20 29.72
C GLU A 172 22.73 -27.05 29.52
N PHE A 173 21.89 -26.69 28.54
CA PHE A 173 20.82 -27.54 28.02
C PHE A 173 21.28 -28.21 26.75
N ARG A 174 21.25 -29.54 26.71
CA ARG A 174 21.65 -30.32 25.53
C ARG A 174 20.59 -31.34 25.18
N THR A 175 20.40 -31.57 23.88
CA THR A 175 19.74 -32.78 23.40
C THR A 175 20.72 -33.97 23.43
N GLU A 176 20.19 -35.18 23.49
CA GLU A 176 21.00 -36.40 23.31
C GLU A 176 21.75 -36.41 21.94
N PRO A 177 22.90 -37.10 21.82
CA PRO A 177 23.68 -37.18 20.58
C PRO A 177 22.87 -37.80 19.43
N VAL A 178 23.11 -37.33 18.20
CA VAL A 178 22.45 -37.86 17.00
C VAL A 178 23.44 -38.63 16.12
N ALA A 179 23.02 -39.80 15.61
CA ALA A 179 23.70 -40.47 14.50
C ALA A 179 23.08 -40.00 13.17
N ALA A 180 23.88 -39.60 12.19
CA ALA A 180 23.36 -39.33 10.85
C ALA A 180 22.72 -40.61 10.27
N PRO A 181 21.50 -40.58 9.70
CA PRO A 181 20.80 -39.45 9.09
C PRO A 181 19.48 -39.01 9.77
N ASP A 182 19.47 -38.78 11.08
CA ASP A 182 18.27 -38.26 11.79
C ASP A 182 18.09 -36.73 11.64
N PRO A 183 16.84 -36.22 11.66
CA PRO A 183 16.56 -34.78 11.58
C PRO A 183 17.05 -34.03 12.84
N PRO A 184 17.37 -32.71 12.72
CA PRO A 184 17.79 -31.90 13.86
C PRO A 184 16.73 -31.88 14.97
N LYS A 185 17.18 -32.02 16.21
CA LYS A 185 16.36 -31.99 17.43
C LYS A 185 16.31 -30.55 17.97
N ALA A 186 15.14 -30.08 18.35
CA ALA A 186 14.88 -28.74 18.87
C ALA A 186 14.67 -28.77 20.38
N LEU A 187 15.05 -27.69 21.06
CA LEU A 187 14.75 -27.41 22.46
C LEU A 187 13.74 -26.26 22.52
N PHE A 188 12.53 -26.53 22.96
CA PHE A 188 11.57 -25.47 23.26
C PHE A 188 11.65 -25.14 24.75
N VAL A 189 11.55 -23.85 25.04
CA VAL A 189 11.58 -23.29 26.38
C VAL A 189 10.33 -22.45 26.61
N ASP A 190 10.04 -22.23 27.89
CA ASP A 190 9.07 -21.29 28.45
C ASP A 190 9.80 -20.67 29.68
N ALA A 191 9.12 -20.07 30.65
CA ALA A 191 9.77 -19.34 31.74
C ALA A 191 10.78 -20.15 32.56
N PHE A 192 11.91 -19.52 32.90
CA PHE A 192 12.94 -20.02 33.82
C PHE A 192 13.05 -19.12 35.04
N THR A 193 13.27 -19.71 36.21
CA THR A 193 13.56 -19.03 37.46
C THR A 193 14.94 -19.42 37.97
N PHE A 194 15.72 -18.42 38.40
CA PHE A 194 17.06 -18.60 38.94
C PHE A 194 17.14 -18.06 40.36
N GLY A 195 17.93 -18.73 41.19
CA GLY A 195 18.26 -18.30 42.56
C GLY A 195 19.69 -17.81 42.63
N LEU A 196 19.90 -16.60 43.15
CA LEU A 196 21.19 -15.93 43.22
C LEU A 196 21.46 -15.38 44.62
N ASP A 197 22.74 -15.15 44.92
CA ASP A 197 23.17 -14.48 46.17
C ASP A 197 22.81 -13.00 46.23
N ALA A 198 22.65 -12.35 45.07
CA ALA A 198 22.34 -10.92 44.96
C ALA A 198 21.55 -10.63 43.68
N SER A 199 20.82 -9.50 43.67
CA SER A 199 20.13 -9.04 42.47
C SER A 199 21.16 -8.72 41.37
N PRO A 200 20.99 -9.26 40.15
CA PRO A 200 21.82 -8.88 39.02
C PRO A 200 21.57 -7.40 38.68
N PRO A 201 22.58 -6.68 38.17
CA PRO A 201 22.36 -5.36 37.62
C PRO A 201 21.49 -5.48 36.35
N ASP A 202 20.43 -4.69 36.25
CA ASP A 202 19.46 -4.69 35.13
C ASP A 202 20.06 -4.30 33.76
N HIS A 203 21.34 -3.94 33.74
CA HIS A 203 22.07 -3.42 32.60
C HIS A 203 23.43 -4.11 32.60
N GLY A 204 23.78 -4.84 31.53
CA GLY A 204 25.03 -5.62 31.43
C GLY A 204 26.26 -4.91 32.03
N PRO A 205 27.22 -5.66 32.58
CA PRO A 205 28.28 -5.09 33.41
C PRO A 205 29.05 -3.99 32.66
N GLY A 206 29.26 -2.85 33.31
CA GLY A 206 30.06 -1.75 32.80
C GLY A 206 30.02 -0.50 33.68
N PRO A 207 30.93 0.47 33.48
CA PRO A 207 30.99 1.67 34.30
C PRO A 207 29.75 2.57 34.18
N ARG A 208 29.28 3.09 35.32
CA ARG A 208 28.18 4.07 35.41
C ARG A 208 28.74 5.48 35.66
N TRP A 209 28.23 6.46 34.92
CA TRP A 209 28.55 7.86 35.12
C TRP A 209 28.02 8.36 36.48
N ILE A 210 28.82 9.15 37.22
CA ILE A 210 28.46 9.64 38.57
C ILE A 210 28.54 11.17 38.74
N THR A 211 28.97 11.92 37.72
CA THR A 211 29.19 13.37 37.82
C THR A 211 28.04 14.19 37.26
N GLY A 212 27.13 14.66 38.14
CA GLY A 212 25.94 15.42 37.74
C GLY A 212 26.17 16.83 37.16
N SER A 213 27.38 17.40 37.28
CA SER A 213 27.75 18.63 36.59
C SER A 213 28.23 18.42 35.15
N GLY A 214 28.37 17.17 34.71
CA GLY A 214 29.08 16.83 33.49
C GLY A 214 30.60 16.80 33.65
N GLY A 215 31.31 16.46 32.59
CA GLY A 215 32.77 16.30 32.59
C GLY A 215 33.30 15.59 31.34
N THR A 216 34.58 15.22 31.37
CA THR A 216 35.23 14.51 30.26
C THR A 216 35.10 12.99 30.40
N TRP A 217 34.93 12.29 29.28
CA TRP A 217 34.76 10.83 29.24
C TRP A 217 35.91 10.07 29.93
N GLU A 218 37.14 10.51 29.71
CA GLU A 218 38.37 9.80 30.11
C GLU A 218 38.70 9.93 31.60
N MET A 219 38.05 10.87 32.29
CA MET A 219 38.34 11.15 33.69
C MET A 219 37.69 10.09 34.57
N GLY A 220 38.51 9.17 35.10
CA GLY A 220 38.07 8.04 35.91
C GLY A 220 37.19 8.40 37.12
N SER A 221 37.39 9.58 37.72
CA SER A 221 36.53 10.06 38.82
C SER A 221 35.09 10.39 38.40
N ASN A 222 34.79 10.41 37.10
CA ASN A 222 33.44 10.54 36.59
C ASN A 222 32.69 9.19 36.48
N TRP A 223 33.37 8.07 36.77
CA TRP A 223 32.83 6.72 36.70
C TRP A 223 32.86 6.03 38.06
N ASP A 224 31.84 5.24 38.39
CA ASP A 224 31.74 4.49 39.64
C ASP A 224 32.87 3.45 39.85
N THR A 225 33.40 2.89 38.77
CA THR A 225 34.55 1.98 38.78
C THR A 225 35.89 2.70 38.93
N GLY A 226 35.92 4.03 38.86
CA GLY A 226 37.13 4.83 38.83
C GLY A 226 37.87 4.81 37.47
N MET A 227 37.31 4.14 36.46
CA MET A 227 37.89 3.98 35.12
C MET A 227 36.81 4.16 34.05
N PRO A 228 37.13 4.77 32.88
CA PRO A 228 36.18 4.85 31.78
C PRO A 228 35.86 3.47 31.17
N PRO A 229 34.70 3.32 30.52
CA PRO A 229 34.32 2.10 29.81
C PRO A 229 35.34 1.70 28.75
N THR A 230 35.57 0.40 28.62
CA THR A 230 36.28 -0.21 27.50
C THR A 230 35.33 -0.48 26.33
N ALA A 231 35.89 -0.76 25.14
CA ALA A 231 35.11 -1.10 23.94
C ALA A 231 34.25 -2.38 24.07
N SER A 232 34.35 -3.15 25.15
CA SER A 232 33.48 -4.31 25.41
C SER A 232 32.46 -4.09 26.52
N GLU A 233 32.47 -2.91 27.15
CA GLU A 233 31.63 -2.61 28.32
C GLU A 233 30.49 -1.66 27.98
N CYS A 234 29.46 -1.70 28.82
CA CYS A 234 28.35 -0.76 28.77
C CYS A 234 28.70 0.53 29.52
N ALA A 235 28.57 1.68 28.85
CA ALA A 235 28.57 3.00 29.46
C ALA A 235 27.15 3.35 29.91
N ARG A 236 26.91 3.46 31.22
CA ARG A 236 25.57 3.71 31.78
C ARG A 236 25.40 5.13 32.29
N PHE A 237 24.28 5.75 31.92
CA PHE A 237 23.89 7.11 32.28
C PHE A 237 22.53 7.11 32.99
N GLU A 238 22.57 7.09 34.33
CA GLU A 238 21.42 6.87 35.21
C GLU A 238 21.59 7.65 36.54
N LEU A 239 21.89 8.95 36.44
CA LEU A 239 22.02 9.84 37.59
C LEU A 239 20.67 10.15 38.26
N ALA A 240 19.56 9.90 37.57
CA ALA A 240 18.24 10.42 37.91
C ALA A 240 18.26 11.95 38.06
N SER A 241 19.04 12.63 37.21
CA SER A 241 19.18 14.09 37.26
C SER A 241 18.05 14.76 36.48
N PRO A 242 17.28 15.69 37.11
CA PRO A 242 16.28 16.46 36.37
C PRO A 242 16.89 17.53 35.46
N ALA A 243 18.17 17.89 35.67
CA ALA A 243 18.89 18.86 34.85
C ALA A 243 19.79 18.16 33.83
N PRO A 244 19.92 18.71 32.61
CA PRO A 244 20.84 18.16 31.62
C PRO A 244 22.30 18.36 32.05
N TYR A 245 23.15 17.40 31.68
CA TYR A 245 24.58 17.47 31.92
C TYR A 245 25.37 17.09 30.65
N THR A 246 26.58 17.63 30.53
CA THR A 246 27.39 17.46 29.32
C THR A 246 28.52 16.48 29.55
N VAL A 247 28.65 15.50 28.65
CA VAL A 247 29.78 14.57 28.60
C VAL A 247 30.55 14.84 27.32
N ALA A 248 31.82 15.19 27.46
CA ALA A 248 32.66 15.58 26.33
C ALA A 248 33.93 14.71 26.27
N PRO A 249 34.01 13.74 25.33
CA PRO A 249 35.27 13.06 25.02
C PRO A 249 36.37 14.06 24.65
N ALA A 250 37.50 14.03 25.36
CA ALA A 250 38.66 14.85 25.05
C ALA A 250 39.64 14.17 24.08
N ALA A 251 39.50 12.86 23.87
CA ALA A 251 40.19 12.04 22.88
C ALA A 251 39.22 11.00 22.29
N GLN A 252 39.70 10.13 21.39
CA GLN A 252 38.86 9.01 20.91
C GLN A 252 38.38 8.17 22.09
N ALA A 253 37.06 8.16 22.28
CA ALA A 253 36.39 7.37 23.30
C ALA A 253 35.74 6.15 22.66
N SER A 254 35.64 5.07 23.41
CA SER A 254 34.96 3.86 22.96
C SER A 254 34.18 3.22 24.11
N ALA A 255 33.02 2.66 23.80
CA ALA A 255 32.34 1.70 24.65
C ALA A 255 31.79 0.57 23.77
N GLY A 256 31.40 -0.55 24.36
CA GLY A 256 30.61 -1.51 23.62
C GLY A 256 29.19 -1.01 23.40
N ARG A 257 28.64 -0.29 24.39
CA ARG A 257 27.26 0.20 24.40
C ARG A 257 27.14 1.49 25.21
N LEU A 258 26.17 2.31 24.86
CA LEU A 258 25.68 3.44 25.66
C LEU A 258 24.22 3.18 26.05
N VAL A 259 23.93 3.18 27.35
CA VAL A 259 22.56 3.09 27.88
C VAL A 259 22.25 4.37 28.64
N LEU A 260 21.18 5.04 28.23
CA LEU A 260 20.61 6.21 28.89
C LEU A 260 19.25 5.83 29.48
N GLY A 261 19.16 5.80 30.81
CA GLY A 261 17.94 5.41 31.54
C GLY A 261 16.92 6.53 31.64
N THR A 262 17.02 7.34 32.71
CA THR A 262 16.06 8.44 33.04
C THR A 262 16.66 9.85 32.94
N ASP A 263 17.81 9.96 32.31
CA ASP A 263 18.64 11.16 32.31
C ASP A 263 18.45 12.02 31.06
N ARG A 264 18.89 13.29 31.17
CA ARG A 264 19.09 14.18 30.03
C ARG A 264 20.58 14.37 29.77
N LEU A 265 21.10 13.67 28.77
CA LEU A 265 22.51 13.65 28.43
C LEU A 265 22.77 14.51 27.19
N ARG A 266 23.63 15.53 27.33
CA ARG A 266 24.26 16.18 26.17
C ARG A 266 25.63 15.56 25.93
N LEU A 267 25.74 14.72 24.92
CA LEU A 267 27.01 14.15 24.46
C LEU A 267 27.66 15.10 23.44
N ASP A 268 28.84 15.61 23.76
CA ASP A 268 29.57 16.56 22.92
C ASP A 268 30.96 16.02 22.53
N PRO A 269 31.05 15.18 21.49
CA PRO A 269 32.32 14.67 20.98
C PRO A 269 33.01 15.67 20.05
N THR A 270 32.68 16.97 20.08
CA THR A 270 33.30 17.96 19.22
C THR A 270 34.82 18.02 19.45
N GLY A 271 35.60 17.58 18.46
CA GLY A 271 37.06 17.45 18.55
C GLY A 271 37.58 16.02 18.74
N ALA A 272 36.69 15.05 18.90
CA ALA A 272 36.97 13.62 19.02
C ALA A 272 35.91 12.77 18.28
N SER A 273 35.95 11.44 18.46
CA SER A 273 34.91 10.52 18.03
C SER A 273 34.53 9.59 19.17
N LEU A 274 33.25 9.23 19.28
CA LEU A 274 32.80 8.14 20.15
C LEU A 274 32.50 6.93 19.28
N ASP A 275 33.18 5.82 19.55
CA ASP A 275 33.01 4.56 18.83
C ASP A 275 32.28 3.50 19.68
N LEU A 276 31.13 3.05 19.19
CA LEU A 276 30.26 2.05 19.79
C LEU A 276 30.06 0.84 18.86
N THR A 277 30.97 0.61 17.89
CA THR A 277 30.81 -0.46 16.89
C THR A 277 31.25 -1.85 17.37
N SER A 278 31.37 -2.07 18.67
CA SER A 278 31.82 -3.36 19.20
C SER A 278 30.82 -4.47 18.89
N THR A 279 31.26 -5.48 18.14
CA THR A 279 30.43 -6.63 17.75
C THR A 279 30.32 -7.70 18.84
N ASN A 280 30.95 -7.50 20.00
CA ASN A 280 30.95 -8.45 21.11
C ASN A 280 29.72 -8.33 22.02
N LEU A 281 28.82 -7.39 21.71
CA LEU A 281 27.55 -7.21 22.40
C LEU A 281 26.39 -7.64 21.52
N THR A 282 25.29 -7.99 22.16
CA THR A 282 24.16 -8.71 21.58
C THR A 282 22.85 -7.93 21.68
N GLU A 283 22.98 -6.66 22.06
CA GLU A 283 21.91 -5.69 22.21
C GLU A 283 22.35 -4.40 21.51
N GLU A 284 21.44 -3.45 21.33
CA GLU A 284 21.72 -2.24 20.58
C GLU A 284 22.83 -1.39 21.20
N SER A 285 23.71 -0.85 20.33
CA SER A 285 24.85 -0.03 20.72
C SER A 285 24.45 1.25 21.45
N ILE A 286 23.30 1.83 21.10
CA ILE A 286 22.71 2.99 21.78
C ILE A 286 21.30 2.63 22.21
N VAL A 287 20.99 2.78 23.50
CA VAL A 287 19.62 2.65 24.01
C VAL A 287 19.26 3.87 24.84
N VAL A 288 18.15 4.51 24.46
CA VAL A 288 17.58 5.69 25.13
C VAL A 288 16.20 5.32 25.66
N ALA A 289 16.02 5.39 26.98
CA ALA A 289 14.83 4.93 27.70
C ALA A 289 14.54 3.43 27.45
N ARG A 290 15.12 2.57 28.30
CA ARG A 290 15.09 1.11 28.09
C ARG A 290 13.86 0.45 28.72
N GLY A 291 13.57 0.70 30.00
CA GLY A 291 12.60 -0.11 30.76
C GLY A 291 11.58 0.71 31.55
N GLY A 292 10.39 0.15 31.75
CA GLY A 292 9.36 0.72 32.64
C GLY A 292 8.88 2.13 32.21
N THR A 293 8.88 3.10 33.13
CA THR A 293 8.45 4.48 32.87
C THR A 293 9.63 5.43 32.61
N ASP A 294 10.72 4.91 32.05
CA ASP A 294 11.92 5.71 31.76
C ASP A 294 11.59 6.90 30.87
N LEU A 295 12.14 8.07 31.22
CA LEU A 295 12.07 9.31 30.44
C LEU A 295 13.50 9.78 30.19
N ALA A 296 14.00 9.66 28.96
CA ALA A 296 15.38 10.05 28.63
C ALA A 296 15.48 10.93 27.38
N ASP A 297 16.48 11.80 27.40
CA ASP A 297 16.78 12.74 26.31
C ASP A 297 18.29 12.73 26.03
N LEU A 298 18.65 12.27 24.84
CA LEU A 298 20.02 12.25 24.34
C LEU A 298 20.22 13.35 23.29
N GLU A 299 21.02 14.36 23.59
CA GLU A 299 21.49 15.31 22.58
C GLU A 299 22.91 14.97 22.15
N ILE A 300 23.13 14.74 20.86
CA ILE A 300 24.46 14.75 20.23
C ILE A 300 24.71 16.19 19.74
N ALA A 301 25.59 16.90 20.43
CA ALA A 301 25.82 18.33 20.25
C ALA A 301 26.65 18.72 19.02
N GLY A 302 27.47 17.79 18.52
CA GLY A 302 28.45 17.98 17.45
C GLY A 302 29.31 16.71 17.29
N GLY A 303 30.30 16.73 16.40
CA GLY A 303 31.24 15.60 16.23
C GLY A 303 30.61 14.31 15.69
N THR A 304 31.35 13.20 15.73
CA THR A 304 30.92 11.92 15.15
C THR A 304 30.73 10.86 16.22
N VAL A 305 29.58 10.18 16.17
CA VAL A 305 29.29 8.95 16.92
C VAL A 305 29.08 7.81 15.91
N THR A 306 29.88 6.75 16.00
CA THR A 306 29.71 5.52 15.22
C THR A 306 29.13 4.43 16.12
N ALA A 307 28.11 3.72 15.64
CA ALA A 307 27.44 2.66 16.38
C ALA A 307 26.92 1.59 15.41
N VAL A 308 26.55 0.41 15.93
CA VAL A 308 25.89 -0.62 15.11
C VAL A 308 24.41 -0.30 15.01
N ASP A 309 23.69 -0.31 16.13
CA ASP A 309 22.25 -0.09 16.22
C ASP A 309 21.91 0.99 17.25
N ALA A 310 20.73 1.59 17.11
CA ALA A 310 20.19 2.52 18.11
C ALA A 310 18.70 2.26 18.33
N SER A 311 18.26 2.29 19.59
CA SER A 311 16.84 2.19 19.96
C SER A 311 16.45 3.33 20.90
N ILE A 312 15.40 4.07 20.53
CA ILE A 312 14.83 5.18 21.28
C ILE A 312 13.42 4.78 21.73
N ALA A 313 13.19 4.81 23.04
CA ALA A 313 11.99 4.28 23.70
C ALA A 313 11.77 2.80 23.39
N HIS A 314 12.69 1.98 23.91
CA HIS A 314 12.74 0.55 23.65
C HIS A 314 11.55 -0.18 24.32
N GLY A 315 11.38 -0.03 25.64
CA GLY A 315 10.35 -0.71 26.43
C GLY A 315 8.97 -0.06 26.39
N ALA A 316 7.95 -0.78 26.83
CA ALA A 316 6.59 -0.25 26.93
C ALA A 316 6.49 0.85 27.99
N ALA A 317 5.65 1.87 27.76
CA ALA A 317 5.48 3.03 28.66
C ALA A 317 6.72 3.92 28.88
N THR A 318 7.77 3.76 28.07
CA THR A 318 8.94 4.64 28.04
C THR A 318 8.73 5.85 27.12
N ASP A 319 9.43 6.96 27.39
CA ASP A 319 9.52 8.14 26.51
C ASP A 319 10.99 8.49 26.27
N GLY A 320 11.42 8.44 25.02
CA GLY A 320 12.82 8.62 24.63
C GLY A 320 12.95 9.67 23.55
N ALA A 321 13.94 10.54 23.68
CA ALA A 321 14.29 11.53 22.66
C ALA A 321 15.78 11.43 22.26
N LEU A 322 16.05 11.58 20.97
CA LEU A 322 17.39 11.80 20.43
C LEU A 322 17.41 13.06 19.58
N THR A 323 18.30 14.00 19.90
CA THR A 323 18.53 15.20 19.08
C THR A 323 19.93 15.15 18.47
N ALA A 324 20.02 15.26 17.15
CA ALA A 324 21.28 15.51 16.44
C ALA A 324 21.36 17.00 16.07
N SER A 325 22.14 17.74 16.86
CA SER A 325 22.33 19.18 16.71
C SER A 325 23.30 19.53 15.58
N LEU A 326 23.45 20.83 15.30
CA LEU A 326 24.32 21.33 14.23
C LEU A 326 25.72 20.72 14.26
N GLY A 327 26.11 20.07 13.15
CA GLY A 327 27.44 19.46 13.01
C GLY A 327 27.61 18.11 13.71
N ALA A 328 26.56 17.56 14.32
CA ALA A 328 26.55 16.18 14.80
C ALA A 328 26.42 15.19 13.64
N SER A 329 27.11 14.06 13.73
CA SER A 329 27.02 12.95 12.79
C SER A 329 26.86 11.63 13.54
N LEU A 330 25.66 11.06 13.53
CA LEU A 330 25.40 9.70 14.02
C LEU A 330 25.40 8.71 12.84
N GLN A 331 26.32 7.75 12.87
CA GLN A 331 26.49 6.76 11.81
C GLN A 331 26.21 5.36 12.36
N LEU A 332 25.12 4.75 11.89
CA LEU A 332 24.68 3.42 12.26
C LEU A 332 24.91 2.45 11.08
N SER A 333 25.64 1.36 11.33
CA SER A 333 25.81 0.30 10.33
C SER A 333 24.62 -0.65 10.25
N GLY A 334 23.75 -0.64 11.27
CA GLY A 334 22.58 -1.48 11.43
C GLY A 334 21.28 -0.67 11.48
N THR A 335 20.41 -1.04 12.42
CA THR A 335 19.04 -0.55 12.54
C THR A 335 18.92 0.62 13.52
N LEU A 336 18.19 1.66 13.09
CA LEU A 336 17.66 2.71 13.96
C LEU A 336 16.21 2.40 14.30
N ARG A 337 15.85 2.37 15.59
CA ARG A 337 14.47 2.25 16.06
C ARG A 337 14.05 3.51 16.79
N VAL A 338 12.89 4.03 16.43
CA VAL A 338 12.28 5.19 17.09
C VAL A 338 10.87 4.81 17.49
N GLY A 339 10.62 4.64 18.79
CA GLY A 339 9.34 4.17 19.33
C GLY A 339 9.11 2.69 19.02
N TYR A 340 9.82 1.80 19.73
CA TYR A 340 9.71 0.34 19.52
C TYR A 340 8.52 -0.27 20.25
N LEU A 341 8.36 0.00 21.56
CA LEU A 341 7.14 -0.29 22.33
C LEU A 341 6.63 0.98 23.05
N GLY A 342 7.50 1.96 23.24
CA GLY A 342 7.21 3.25 23.89
C GLY A 342 7.03 4.42 22.90
N SER A 343 7.16 5.63 23.43
CA SER A 343 7.11 6.90 22.68
C SER A 343 8.53 7.37 22.35
N GLY A 344 8.95 7.24 21.10
CA GLY A 344 10.27 7.67 20.64
C GLY A 344 10.20 8.90 19.74
N ARG A 345 11.14 9.81 19.93
CA ARG A 345 11.34 10.99 19.07
C ARG A 345 12.79 11.13 18.63
N MET A 346 13.01 11.45 17.37
CA MET A 346 14.29 11.87 16.83
C MET A 346 14.19 13.22 16.11
N ASP A 347 15.01 14.20 16.51
CA ASP A 347 15.09 15.51 15.88
C ASP A 347 16.48 15.75 15.25
N LEU A 348 16.53 16.15 13.98
CA LEU A 348 17.75 16.60 13.31
C LEU A 348 17.66 18.10 13.09
N LEU A 349 18.50 18.85 13.81
CA LEU A 349 18.52 20.32 13.88
C LEU A 349 19.88 20.87 13.41
N GLY A 350 20.24 20.53 12.18
CA GLY A 350 21.52 20.83 11.52
C GLY A 350 22.53 19.68 11.58
N GLY A 351 22.15 18.54 12.17
CA GLY A 351 22.95 17.32 12.22
C GLY A 351 22.60 16.30 11.13
N SER A 352 23.39 15.24 11.06
CA SER A 352 23.20 14.12 10.14
C SER A 352 23.04 12.78 10.87
N VAL A 353 22.11 11.95 10.40
CA VAL A 353 21.95 10.56 10.84
C VAL A 353 21.96 9.63 9.63
N SER A 354 22.69 8.52 9.70
CA SER A 354 22.64 7.46 8.69
C SER A 354 22.43 6.08 9.32
N SER A 355 21.62 5.23 8.69
CA SER A 355 21.36 3.85 9.13
C SER A 355 21.18 2.89 7.95
N ALA A 356 21.51 1.62 8.10
CA ALA A 356 21.19 0.60 7.10
C ALA A 356 19.68 0.30 7.04
N SER A 357 19.00 0.31 8.18
CA SER A 357 17.54 0.20 8.29
C SER A 357 17.01 1.18 9.33
N SER A 358 15.80 1.69 9.14
CA SER A 358 15.10 2.56 10.08
C SER A 358 13.67 2.08 10.29
N GLU A 359 13.29 1.92 11.54
CA GLU A 359 12.01 1.39 12.00
C GLU A 359 11.34 2.42 12.92
N ILE A 360 10.27 3.07 12.44
CA ILE A 360 9.63 4.19 13.13
C ILE A 360 8.21 3.78 13.55
N GLY A 361 7.96 3.67 14.86
CA GLY A 361 6.66 3.26 15.39
C GLY A 361 6.36 1.79 15.15
N ARG A 362 7.03 0.91 15.88
CA ARG A 362 6.88 -0.55 15.78
C ARG A 362 6.04 -1.11 16.94
N ARG A 363 5.46 -2.31 16.83
CA ARG A 363 4.79 -3.08 17.92
C ARG A 363 3.91 -2.26 18.89
N GLY A 364 3.09 -1.35 18.38
CA GLY A 364 2.21 -0.50 19.20
C GLY A 364 2.86 0.79 19.75
N GLY A 365 4.17 0.94 19.59
CA GLY A 365 4.92 2.15 19.91
C GLY A 365 4.62 3.34 18.99
N LEU A 366 4.94 4.53 19.48
CA LEU A 366 4.81 5.79 18.75
C LEU A 366 6.21 6.30 18.37
N GLY A 367 6.52 6.30 17.08
CA GLY A 367 7.79 6.80 16.56
C GLY A 367 7.62 8.09 15.79
N THR A 368 8.42 9.11 16.09
CA THR A 368 8.41 10.39 15.37
C THR A 368 9.82 10.81 14.97
N VAL A 369 10.01 11.19 13.71
CA VAL A 369 11.28 11.73 13.18
C VAL A 369 11.04 13.09 12.54
N ALA A 370 11.76 14.11 12.98
CA ALA A 370 11.74 15.44 12.39
C ALA A 370 13.12 15.80 11.84
N VAL A 371 13.22 16.02 10.52
CA VAL A 371 14.41 16.51 9.84
C VAL A 371 14.16 17.96 9.45
N ALA A 372 14.76 18.91 10.17
CA ALA A 372 14.37 20.31 10.07
C ALA A 372 15.56 21.24 9.84
N GLY A 373 15.39 22.17 8.90
CA GLY A 373 16.37 23.21 8.62
C GLY A 373 17.44 22.82 7.60
N VAL A 374 18.02 23.85 6.99
CA VAL A 374 19.09 23.70 6.00
C VAL A 374 20.29 22.99 6.62
N GLY A 375 20.79 21.97 5.92
CA GLY A 375 21.96 21.19 6.34
C GLY A 375 21.63 19.94 7.16
N SER A 376 20.39 19.79 7.66
CA SER A 376 19.93 18.56 8.28
C SER A 376 19.77 17.46 7.23
N THR A 377 20.42 16.31 7.47
CA THR A 377 20.36 15.19 6.52
C THR A 377 20.09 13.86 7.22
N TRP A 378 19.09 13.12 6.73
CA TRP A 378 18.85 11.74 7.15
C TRP A 378 19.01 10.79 5.97
N SER A 379 19.68 9.66 6.18
CA SER A 379 19.82 8.61 5.18
C SER A 379 19.51 7.23 5.76
N ALA A 380 18.50 6.55 5.22
CA ALA A 380 18.16 5.18 5.60
C ALA A 380 18.30 4.24 4.38
N GLY A 381 18.89 3.05 4.56
CA GLY A 381 18.88 2.04 3.50
C GLY A 381 17.46 1.51 3.26
N LEU A 382 16.83 1.00 4.31
CA LEU A 382 15.40 0.66 4.36
C LEU A 382 14.69 1.57 5.34
N LEU A 383 13.48 2.00 5.00
CA LEU A 383 12.64 2.85 5.84
C LEU A 383 11.26 2.23 6.03
N HIS A 384 10.96 1.85 7.27
CA HIS A 384 9.68 1.28 7.69
C HIS A 384 8.98 2.23 8.66
N LEU A 385 7.74 2.62 8.36
CA LEU A 385 6.92 3.49 9.24
C LEU A 385 5.62 2.80 9.63
N GLY A 386 5.34 2.71 10.92
CA GLY A 386 4.10 2.16 11.43
C GLY A 386 4.01 0.65 11.23
N MET A 387 4.92 -0.12 11.84
CA MET A 387 4.89 -1.59 11.83
C MET A 387 4.12 -2.09 13.05
N GLY A 388 2.79 -2.15 12.95
CA GLY A 388 1.88 -2.41 14.08
C GLY A 388 1.81 -1.29 15.14
N GLY A 389 2.63 -0.24 15.00
CA GLY A 389 2.59 0.99 15.80
C GLY A 389 2.21 2.21 14.95
N THR A 390 2.56 3.41 15.42
CA THR A 390 2.34 4.67 14.69
C THR A 390 3.67 5.32 14.35
N GLY A 391 3.98 5.45 13.06
CA GLY A 391 5.21 6.07 12.58
C GLY A 391 4.97 7.42 11.91
N ALA A 392 5.77 8.43 12.23
CA ALA A 392 5.72 9.75 11.59
C ALA A 392 7.09 10.24 11.13
N LEU A 393 7.16 10.79 9.92
CA LEU A 393 8.32 11.50 9.38
C LEU A 393 7.91 12.91 8.93
N GLU A 394 8.63 13.91 9.40
CA GLU A 394 8.52 15.30 8.94
C GLU A 394 9.85 15.81 8.37
N VAL A 395 9.84 16.35 7.15
CA VAL A 395 11.01 16.98 6.51
C VAL A 395 10.66 18.43 6.17
N THR A 396 11.37 19.39 6.77
CA THR A 396 11.00 20.81 6.74
C THR A 396 12.19 21.76 6.60
N GLY A 397 11.90 23.02 6.29
CA GLY A 397 12.88 24.11 6.36
C GLY A 397 14.13 23.94 5.48
N GLY A 398 14.04 23.25 4.35
CA GLY A 398 15.18 23.03 3.45
C GLY A 398 16.03 21.80 3.79
N ALA A 399 15.52 20.89 4.62
CA ALA A 399 16.18 19.66 5.00
C ALA A 399 16.13 18.56 3.92
N SER A 400 16.99 17.54 4.05
CA SER A 400 17.06 16.42 3.11
C SER A 400 16.92 15.08 3.80
N ALA A 401 15.99 14.25 3.35
CA ALA A 401 15.90 12.84 3.73
C ALA A 401 16.08 11.95 2.49
N VAL A 402 16.83 10.86 2.63
CA VAL A 402 17.04 9.86 1.59
C VAL A 402 16.73 8.48 2.14
N ALA A 403 15.97 7.69 1.38
CA ALA A 403 15.71 6.28 1.67
C ALA A 403 16.07 5.41 0.47
N GLY A 404 16.52 4.17 0.67
CA GLY A 404 16.62 3.20 -0.43
C GLY A 404 15.23 2.71 -0.83
N THR A 405 14.57 1.97 0.05
CA THR A 405 13.17 1.52 -0.11
C THR A 405 12.34 2.03 1.06
N THR A 406 11.09 2.39 0.81
CA THR A 406 10.14 2.81 1.86
C THR A 406 8.90 1.93 1.88
N VAL A 407 8.51 1.48 3.07
CA VAL A 407 7.30 0.70 3.30
C VAL A 407 6.55 1.28 4.51
N THR A 408 5.22 1.39 4.41
CA THR A 408 4.42 2.00 5.47
C THR A 408 3.20 1.18 5.87
N SER A 409 2.81 1.35 7.14
CA SER A 409 1.60 0.82 7.75
C SER A 409 1.52 -0.71 7.63
N GLU A 410 2.60 -1.34 8.08
CA GLU A 410 2.82 -2.77 8.12
C GLU A 410 2.18 -3.42 9.36
N LEU A 411 2.11 -4.74 9.34
CA LEU A 411 1.85 -5.53 10.56
C LEU A 411 3.05 -5.43 11.51
N ALA A 412 2.84 -5.76 12.78
CA ALA A 412 3.89 -5.77 13.79
C ALA A 412 5.03 -6.77 13.49
N GLY A 413 4.74 -7.80 12.67
CA GLY A 413 5.71 -8.78 12.22
C GLY A 413 6.04 -9.81 13.31
N THR A 414 5.09 -10.10 14.21
CA THR A 414 5.28 -11.08 15.29
C THR A 414 5.00 -12.52 14.83
N GLY A 415 4.48 -12.69 13.62
CA GLY A 415 4.04 -13.99 13.10
C GLY A 415 2.70 -14.47 13.66
N LEU A 416 2.03 -13.65 14.49
CA LEU A 416 0.73 -13.95 15.09
C LEU A 416 -0.42 -13.59 14.14
N SER A 417 -1.52 -14.34 14.24
CA SER A 417 -2.71 -14.15 13.39
C SER A 417 -3.56 -12.92 13.73
N ASP A 418 -3.26 -12.24 14.84
CA ASP A 418 -3.97 -11.08 15.37
C ASP A 418 -3.11 -9.80 15.41
N ASP A 419 -1.98 -9.79 14.70
CA ASP A 419 -1.15 -8.59 14.56
C ASP A 419 -2.01 -7.40 14.09
N ALA A 420 -2.05 -6.34 14.90
CA ALA A 420 -2.72 -5.11 14.53
C ALA A 420 -1.94 -4.41 13.39
N PRO A 421 -2.62 -3.84 12.39
CA PRO A 421 -1.97 -3.02 11.38
C PRO A 421 -1.51 -1.69 12.00
N GLY A 422 -0.31 -1.25 11.64
CA GLY A 422 0.19 0.06 12.03
C GLY A 422 -0.37 1.19 11.18
N SER A 423 -0.02 2.43 11.53
CA SER A 423 -0.39 3.63 10.78
C SER A 423 0.81 4.52 10.55
N SER A 424 0.79 5.30 9.48
CA SER A 424 1.93 6.13 9.10
C SER A 424 1.55 7.50 8.56
N THR A 425 2.40 8.48 8.84
CA THR A 425 2.32 9.82 8.26
C THR A 425 3.69 10.26 7.77
N ILE A 426 3.75 10.77 6.54
CA ILE A 426 4.95 11.41 5.98
C ILE A 426 4.56 12.80 5.51
N THR A 427 5.26 13.82 5.99
CA THR A 427 5.08 15.22 5.58
C THR A 427 6.40 15.80 5.10
N VAL A 428 6.41 16.33 3.88
CA VAL A 428 7.53 17.07 3.32
C VAL A 428 7.01 18.45 2.91
N ARG A 429 7.55 19.50 3.52
CA ARG A 429 7.03 20.86 3.32
C ARG A 429 8.13 21.91 3.35
N ASP A 430 7.78 23.09 2.85
CA ASP A 430 8.65 24.25 2.68
C ASP A 430 9.65 24.11 1.52
N LEU A 431 10.03 25.26 0.96
CA LEU A 431 10.91 25.33 -0.19
C LEU A 431 12.27 24.71 0.11
N GLY A 432 12.72 23.82 -0.78
CA GLY A 432 14.02 23.16 -0.69
C GLY A 432 14.05 21.92 0.21
N SER A 433 12.98 21.63 0.94
CA SER A 433 12.86 20.36 1.66
C SER A 433 12.67 19.23 0.66
N ARG A 434 13.37 18.10 0.87
CA ARG A 434 13.29 16.96 -0.05
C ARG A 434 13.29 15.58 0.61
N LEU A 435 12.53 14.66 0.01
CA LEU A 435 12.57 13.24 0.29
C LEU A 435 12.87 12.45 -0.99
N ASP A 436 14.03 11.81 -1.06
CA ASP A 436 14.43 11.00 -2.23
C ASP A 436 14.41 9.51 -1.88
N ILE A 437 13.56 8.74 -2.56
CA ILE A 437 13.46 7.28 -2.40
C ILE A 437 14.15 6.63 -3.61
N LEU A 438 15.33 6.06 -3.41
CA LEU A 438 16.19 5.49 -4.46
C LEU A 438 15.75 4.07 -4.89
N GLY A 439 14.45 3.77 -4.75
CA GLY A 439 13.85 2.47 -4.88
C GLY A 439 12.32 2.57 -4.88
N SER A 440 11.64 1.49 -4.51
CA SER A 440 10.17 1.47 -4.44
C SER A 440 9.65 2.10 -3.14
N ALA A 441 8.51 2.77 -3.24
CA ALA A 441 7.75 3.27 -2.11
C ALA A 441 6.39 2.57 -2.06
N THR A 442 6.06 1.95 -0.93
CA THR A 442 4.75 1.32 -0.69
C THR A 442 4.04 2.04 0.45
N PHE A 443 2.90 2.65 0.13
CA PHE A 443 2.06 3.36 1.09
C PHE A 443 0.79 2.57 1.40
N GLY A 444 0.51 2.38 2.69
CA GLY A 444 -0.70 1.69 3.13
C GLY A 444 -0.65 0.20 2.81
N GLN A 445 0.40 -0.48 3.27
CA GLN A 445 0.56 -1.91 2.99
C GLN A 445 -0.57 -2.73 3.62
N VAL A 446 -0.92 -2.46 4.88
CA VAL A 446 -2.02 -3.12 5.59
C VAL A 446 -2.90 -2.11 6.33
N GLY A 447 -2.30 -1.14 7.03
CA GLY A 447 -3.02 -0.06 7.70
C GLY A 447 -3.03 1.25 6.93
N PRO A 448 -3.66 2.31 7.48
CA PRO A 448 -3.80 3.60 6.81
C PRO A 448 -2.46 4.35 6.70
N SER A 449 -2.24 5.03 5.58
CA SER A 449 -1.05 5.86 5.35
C SER A 449 -1.38 7.21 4.73
N ASP A 450 -0.79 8.28 5.26
CA ASP A 450 -0.91 9.63 4.70
C ASP A 450 0.46 10.17 4.26
N PHE A 451 0.57 10.60 3.00
CA PHE A 451 1.72 11.29 2.45
C PHE A 451 1.32 12.70 2.00
N THR A 452 1.98 13.72 2.55
CA THR A 452 1.71 15.13 2.24
C THR A 452 2.98 15.83 1.76
N LEU A 453 2.92 16.40 0.56
CA LEU A 453 4.00 17.16 -0.08
C LEU A 453 3.49 18.57 -0.39
N THR A 454 4.11 19.60 0.19
CA THR A 454 3.60 20.99 0.07
C THR A 454 4.68 22.07 0.05
N GLY A 455 4.28 23.32 -0.22
CA GLY A 455 5.10 24.50 0.08
C GLY A 455 6.37 24.67 -0.75
N GLY A 456 6.42 24.12 -1.96
CA GLY A 456 7.62 24.15 -2.81
C GLY A 456 8.62 23.03 -2.51
N ALA A 457 8.23 22.03 -1.72
CA ALA A 457 9.04 20.86 -1.46
C ALA A 457 9.04 19.86 -2.64
N THR A 458 10.04 18.98 -2.67
CA THR A 458 10.17 17.95 -3.70
C THR A 458 10.23 16.54 -3.10
N ALA A 459 9.64 15.56 -3.77
CA ALA A 459 9.85 14.16 -3.45
C ALA A 459 10.06 13.31 -4.70
N SER A 460 10.85 12.24 -4.58
CA SER A 460 11.11 11.32 -5.68
C SER A 460 11.04 9.85 -5.26
N ALA A 461 10.65 8.97 -6.18
CA ALA A 461 10.68 7.52 -6.02
C ALA A 461 10.92 6.81 -7.37
N TYR A 462 11.55 5.62 -7.38
CA TYR A 462 11.67 4.82 -8.61
C TYR A 462 10.37 4.07 -8.96
N GLY A 463 9.50 3.88 -7.97
CA GLY A 463 8.15 3.34 -8.15
C GLY A 463 7.34 3.64 -6.90
N LEU A 464 6.04 3.86 -7.06
CA LEU A 464 5.15 4.20 -5.96
C LEU A 464 3.87 3.39 -6.05
N ASP A 465 3.60 2.58 -5.04
CA ASP A 465 2.38 1.80 -4.87
C ASP A 465 1.60 2.36 -3.68
N ALA A 466 0.36 2.80 -3.90
CA ALA A 466 -0.51 3.33 -2.86
C ALA A 466 -1.77 2.48 -2.70
N ALA A 467 -2.07 2.17 -1.43
CA ALA A 467 -3.21 1.38 -0.98
C ALA A 467 -3.18 -0.07 -1.47
N VAL A 468 -2.24 -0.85 -0.92
CA VAL A 468 -2.08 -2.29 -1.20
C VAL A 468 -3.06 -3.11 -0.34
N GLY A 469 -3.11 -2.85 0.96
CA GLY A 469 -4.04 -3.53 1.87
C GLY A 469 -4.80 -2.57 2.78
N GLY A 470 -4.17 -1.44 3.13
CA GLY A 470 -4.82 -0.33 3.82
C GLY A 470 -5.13 0.84 2.90
N ASP A 471 -5.90 1.80 3.39
CA ASP A 471 -6.14 3.05 2.66
C ASP A 471 -4.85 3.89 2.59
N ALA A 472 -4.63 4.59 1.49
CA ALA A 472 -3.50 5.49 1.35
C ALA A 472 -3.91 6.81 0.70
N ASN A 473 -3.54 7.92 1.31
CA ASN A 473 -3.83 9.26 0.79
C ASN A 473 -2.54 10.00 0.44
N LEU A 474 -2.42 10.40 -0.82
CA LEU A 474 -1.32 11.22 -1.33
C LEU A 474 -1.83 12.63 -1.61
N THR A 475 -1.25 13.64 -0.96
CA THR A 475 -1.58 15.04 -1.19
C THR A 475 -0.36 15.80 -1.70
N VAL A 476 -0.46 16.41 -2.88
CA VAL A 476 0.60 17.19 -3.52
C VAL A 476 0.06 18.59 -3.82
N ALA A 477 0.50 19.60 -3.08
CA ALA A 477 -0.15 20.91 -3.12
C ALA A 477 0.80 22.11 -3.12
N GLY A 478 0.39 23.16 -3.80
CA GLY A 478 1.07 24.45 -3.79
C GLY A 478 2.09 24.63 -4.91
N PRO A 479 2.43 25.89 -5.24
CA PRO A 479 3.30 26.20 -6.35
C PRO A 479 4.75 25.74 -6.09
N GLY A 480 5.40 25.21 -7.13
CA GLY A 480 6.77 24.71 -7.06
C GLY A 480 6.92 23.35 -6.36
N THR A 481 5.84 22.81 -5.79
CA THR A 481 5.81 21.48 -5.20
C THR A 481 5.83 20.40 -6.29
N GLN A 482 6.71 19.41 -6.19
CA GLN A 482 6.86 18.38 -7.23
C GLN A 482 7.08 16.97 -6.67
N LEU A 483 6.24 16.04 -7.10
CA LEU A 483 6.45 14.59 -6.91
C LEU A 483 6.90 13.95 -8.24
N THR A 484 8.03 13.25 -8.22
CA THR A 484 8.58 12.58 -9.42
C THR A 484 8.68 11.07 -9.20
N ILE A 485 8.02 10.28 -10.06
CA ILE A 485 8.11 8.83 -10.10
C ILE A 485 8.83 8.43 -11.39
N ASP A 486 10.14 8.21 -11.29
CA ASP A 486 11.01 7.96 -12.44
C ASP A 486 12.09 6.95 -12.02
N ASN A 487 12.36 5.95 -12.88
CA ASN A 487 13.44 5.00 -12.68
C ASN A 487 14.53 5.21 -13.74
N PRO A 488 15.61 5.94 -13.44
CA PRO A 488 16.65 6.27 -14.42
C PRO A 488 17.51 5.06 -14.85
N GLY A 489 17.24 3.86 -14.32
CA GLY A 489 17.95 2.63 -14.65
C GLY A 489 17.63 2.09 -16.05
N TYR A 490 18.59 1.41 -16.68
CA TYR A 490 18.55 0.97 -18.09
C TYR A 490 17.37 0.04 -18.49
N TYR A 491 16.62 -0.50 -17.52
CA TYR A 491 15.49 -1.43 -17.74
C TYR A 491 14.28 -1.17 -16.84
N GLY A 492 14.29 -0.09 -16.04
CA GLY A 492 13.22 0.22 -15.11
C GLY A 492 12.24 1.24 -15.68
N VAL A 493 10.98 1.18 -15.27
CA VAL A 493 9.99 2.22 -15.58
C VAL A 493 9.43 2.75 -14.26
N GLY A 494 9.46 4.07 -14.09
CA GLY A 494 8.86 4.82 -13.00
C GLY A 494 7.36 4.60 -12.93
N THR A 495 6.91 3.58 -12.19
CA THR A 495 5.50 3.19 -12.15
C THR A 495 4.79 3.78 -10.95
N LEU A 496 3.70 4.50 -11.20
CA LEU A 496 2.77 5.01 -10.20
C LEU A 496 1.50 4.13 -10.16
N ARG A 497 1.18 3.53 -9.02
CA ARG A 497 -0.06 2.77 -8.81
C ARG A 497 -0.88 3.35 -7.68
N ILE A 498 -2.15 3.65 -7.96
CA ILE A 498 -3.10 4.20 -6.99
C ILE A 498 -4.29 3.26 -6.85
N GLY A 499 -4.55 2.79 -5.62
CA GLY A 499 -5.58 1.78 -5.39
C GLY A 499 -5.10 0.44 -5.91
N VAL A 500 -4.02 -0.07 -5.30
CA VAL A 500 -3.40 -1.32 -5.73
C VAL A 500 -4.28 -2.51 -5.40
N GLY A 501 -4.76 -2.64 -4.16
CA GLY A 501 -5.39 -3.89 -3.70
C GLY A 501 -4.37 -4.99 -3.40
N THR A 502 -4.85 -6.15 -2.95
CA THR A 502 -4.00 -7.20 -2.38
C THR A 502 -3.00 -7.75 -3.40
N LEU A 503 -1.71 -7.46 -3.21
CA LEU A 503 -0.63 -8.05 -3.98
C LEU A 503 -0.49 -9.55 -3.65
N GLY A 504 -0.65 -10.42 -4.65
CA GLY A 504 0.11 -11.67 -4.76
C GLY A 504 0.02 -12.69 -3.62
N GLY A 505 -1.12 -12.84 -2.95
CA GLY A 505 -1.35 -13.96 -2.03
C GLY A 505 -0.99 -13.73 -0.56
N VAL A 506 -0.80 -12.48 -0.14
CA VAL A 506 -0.89 -12.14 1.29
C VAL A 506 -2.33 -12.36 1.73
N ILE A 507 -2.59 -13.52 2.36
CA ILE A 507 -3.87 -13.81 2.99
C ILE A 507 -3.91 -13.01 4.29
N THR A 508 -4.38 -11.78 4.24
CA THR A 508 -4.82 -11.11 5.48
C THR A 508 -6.10 -11.79 5.96
N PHE A 509 -6.12 -12.19 7.22
CA PHE A 509 -7.34 -12.55 7.94
C PHE A 509 -7.59 -11.44 8.96
N PRO A 510 -8.75 -10.74 8.92
CA PRO A 510 -9.91 -10.95 8.05
C PRO A 510 -9.66 -10.50 6.58
N PRO A 511 -10.49 -10.95 5.61
CA PRO A 511 -10.30 -10.67 4.18
C PRO A 511 -10.16 -9.17 3.91
N PRO A 512 -9.44 -8.79 2.84
CA PRO A 512 -9.07 -7.40 2.60
C PRO A 512 -10.31 -6.52 2.49
N SER A 513 -10.22 -5.35 3.11
CA SER A 513 -10.98 -4.16 2.73
C SER A 513 -10.92 -3.95 1.20
N SER A 514 -11.78 -3.11 0.64
CA SER A 514 -11.52 -2.54 -0.68
C SER A 514 -10.63 -1.32 -0.48
N PRO A 515 -9.28 -1.45 -0.41
CA PRO A 515 -8.42 -0.34 -0.04
C PRO A 515 -8.57 0.78 -1.06
N VAL A 516 -8.70 1.98 -0.55
CA VAL A 516 -8.84 3.19 -1.35
C VAL A 516 -7.51 3.91 -1.39
N GLY A 517 -6.91 3.95 -2.59
CA GLY A 517 -5.79 4.83 -2.87
C GLY A 517 -6.33 6.15 -3.41
N THR A 518 -5.98 7.25 -2.75
CA THR A 518 -6.31 8.60 -3.24
C THR A 518 -5.05 9.39 -3.57
N MET A 519 -5.12 10.15 -4.68
CA MET A 519 -4.12 11.16 -5.01
C MET A 519 -4.82 12.49 -5.31
N THR A 520 -4.48 13.53 -4.55
CA THR A 520 -4.96 14.88 -4.79
C THR A 520 -3.80 15.78 -5.15
N VAL A 521 -3.85 16.37 -6.35
CA VAL A 521 -2.89 17.38 -6.81
C VAL A 521 -3.63 18.70 -6.98
N THR A 522 -3.14 19.76 -6.35
CA THR A 522 -3.91 21.02 -6.26
C THR A 522 -3.00 22.24 -6.15
N ALA A 523 -3.58 23.44 -6.27
CA ALA A 523 -2.90 24.72 -6.02
C ALA A 523 -1.57 24.91 -6.79
N GLY A 524 -1.47 24.42 -8.03
CA GLY A 524 -0.31 24.67 -8.89
C GLY A 524 0.83 23.66 -8.77
N ALA A 525 0.62 22.54 -8.06
CA ALA A 525 1.63 21.51 -7.87
C ALA A 525 1.77 20.58 -9.08
N GLN A 526 2.89 19.84 -9.13
CA GLN A 526 3.21 18.96 -10.25
C GLN A 526 3.48 17.51 -9.83
N VAL A 527 2.98 16.57 -10.63
CA VAL A 527 3.32 15.13 -10.54
C VAL A 527 3.89 14.69 -11.88
N VAL A 528 4.99 13.94 -11.86
CA VAL A 528 5.60 13.33 -13.04
C VAL A 528 5.69 11.82 -12.83
N SER A 529 5.29 11.03 -13.82
CA SER A 529 5.42 9.57 -13.82
C SER A 529 5.77 9.04 -15.22
N GLU A 530 6.26 7.81 -15.32
CA GLU A 530 6.51 7.15 -16.61
C GLU A 530 5.38 6.21 -17.01
N GLU A 531 4.92 5.36 -16.10
CA GLU A 531 3.71 4.54 -16.28
C GLU A 531 2.77 4.72 -15.09
N ALA A 532 1.47 4.58 -15.35
CA ALA A 532 0.46 4.78 -14.32
C ALA A 532 -0.68 3.77 -14.37
N TYR A 533 -1.08 3.29 -13.19
CA TYR A 533 -2.21 2.41 -12.98
C TYR A 533 -3.11 2.98 -11.87
N VAL A 534 -4.38 3.24 -12.19
CA VAL A 534 -5.38 3.65 -11.20
C VAL A 534 -6.41 2.54 -11.12
N GLY A 535 -6.65 1.97 -9.93
CA GLY A 535 -7.42 0.74 -9.77
C GLY A 535 -6.67 -0.47 -10.36
N ASN A 536 -5.50 -0.79 -9.79
CA ASN A 536 -4.55 -1.74 -10.38
C ASN A 536 -4.93 -3.22 -10.17
N ASP A 537 -5.55 -3.60 -9.05
CA ASP A 537 -5.99 -4.99 -8.80
C ASP A 537 -7.49 -5.06 -8.45
N THR A 538 -8.03 -6.28 -8.45
CA THR A 538 -9.47 -6.64 -8.40
C THR A 538 -10.27 -5.94 -7.28
N ASN A 539 -9.63 -5.66 -6.14
CA ASN A 539 -10.26 -5.00 -4.98
C ASN A 539 -9.74 -3.57 -4.74
N GLY A 540 -8.77 -3.12 -5.53
CA GLY A 540 -8.18 -1.79 -5.38
C GLY A 540 -9.09 -0.72 -5.95
N ILE A 541 -9.33 0.34 -5.19
CA ILE A 541 -10.10 1.51 -5.64
C ILE A 541 -9.14 2.68 -5.76
N GLY A 542 -8.88 3.14 -7.00
CA GLY A 542 -8.02 4.29 -7.25
C GLY A 542 -8.84 5.56 -7.52
N ARG A 543 -8.52 6.66 -6.83
CA ARG A 543 -9.15 7.96 -7.05
C ARG A 543 -8.11 9.06 -7.20
N VAL A 544 -8.12 9.76 -8.31
CA VAL A 544 -7.24 10.90 -8.55
C VAL A 544 -8.04 12.16 -8.79
N THR A 545 -7.68 13.24 -8.12
CA THR A 545 -8.23 14.58 -8.37
C THR A 545 -7.10 15.53 -8.69
N LEU A 546 -7.18 16.17 -9.87
CA LEU A 546 -6.35 17.30 -10.26
C LEU A 546 -7.24 18.55 -10.25
N ARG A 547 -6.85 19.58 -9.52
CA ARG A 547 -7.67 20.78 -9.32
C ARG A 547 -6.83 22.06 -9.32
N ASP A 548 -7.45 23.16 -9.70
CA ASP A 548 -6.91 24.52 -9.75
C ASP A 548 -5.95 24.79 -10.92
N PRO A 549 -5.83 26.06 -11.36
CA PRO A 549 -4.89 26.43 -12.41
C PRO A 549 -3.43 26.16 -12.04
N GLY A 550 -2.66 25.70 -13.04
CA GLY A 550 -1.23 25.40 -12.90
C GLY A 550 -0.93 24.01 -12.33
N THR A 551 -1.93 23.32 -11.78
CA THR A 551 -1.80 21.92 -11.37
C THR A 551 -1.61 21.04 -12.60
N LEU A 552 -0.59 20.19 -12.59
CA LEU A 552 -0.24 19.33 -13.72
C LEU A 552 0.17 17.93 -13.26
N TRP A 553 -0.42 16.90 -13.86
CA TRP A 553 0.14 15.55 -13.85
C TRP A 553 0.62 15.19 -15.27
N THR A 554 1.90 14.86 -15.41
CA THR A 554 2.49 14.36 -16.65
C THR A 554 2.90 12.90 -16.51
N ASN A 555 2.34 12.02 -17.33
CA ASN A 555 2.73 10.63 -17.47
C ASN A 555 3.31 10.38 -18.87
N SER A 556 4.59 10.06 -19.00
CA SER A 556 5.26 9.97 -20.31
C SER A 556 4.86 8.72 -21.13
N GLY A 557 4.49 7.63 -20.46
CA GLY A 557 4.07 6.35 -21.04
C GLY A 557 2.58 6.08 -20.90
N ASN A 558 2.22 4.82 -20.66
CA ASN A 558 0.83 4.38 -20.62
C ASN A 558 0.16 4.72 -19.29
N THR A 559 -1.12 5.10 -19.37
CA THR A 559 -1.98 5.32 -18.20
C THR A 559 -3.20 4.42 -18.29
N PHE A 560 -3.34 3.50 -17.34
CA PHE A 560 -4.44 2.55 -17.26
C PHE A 560 -5.39 2.93 -16.12
N LEU A 561 -6.67 3.14 -16.44
CA LEU A 561 -7.73 3.42 -15.48
C LEU A 561 -8.70 2.27 -15.40
N GLY A 562 -8.85 1.73 -14.21
CA GLY A 562 -9.72 0.61 -13.93
C GLY A 562 -9.12 -0.68 -14.47
N TYR A 563 -7.79 -0.82 -14.38
CA TYR A 563 -7.03 -1.93 -14.95
C TYR A 563 -7.60 -3.26 -14.45
N ARG A 564 -7.69 -3.48 -13.14
CA ARG A 564 -8.45 -4.62 -12.58
C ARG A 564 -9.42 -4.21 -11.49
N GLY A 565 -9.26 -3.03 -10.90
CA GLY A 565 -10.14 -2.48 -9.88
C GLY A 565 -10.98 -1.31 -10.40
N ASP A 566 -11.64 -0.60 -9.49
CA ASP A 566 -12.39 0.62 -9.83
C ASP A 566 -11.47 1.84 -9.84
N ALA A 567 -11.70 2.75 -10.80
CA ALA A 567 -10.87 3.92 -10.96
C ALA A 567 -11.65 5.16 -11.36
N SER A 568 -11.30 6.29 -10.75
CA SER A 568 -11.73 7.60 -11.22
C SER A 568 -10.58 8.60 -11.30
N ILE A 569 -10.57 9.39 -12.38
CA ILE A 569 -9.80 10.62 -12.49
C ILE A 569 -10.75 11.79 -12.69
N GLN A 570 -10.54 12.86 -11.93
CA GLN A 570 -11.20 14.15 -12.12
C GLN A 570 -10.15 15.23 -12.44
N VAL A 571 -10.31 15.91 -13.57
CA VAL A 571 -9.51 17.08 -13.96
C VAL A 571 -10.41 18.30 -13.92
N LEU A 572 -10.18 19.16 -12.93
CA LEU A 572 -11.13 20.17 -12.48
C LEU A 572 -10.52 21.58 -12.46
N ASP A 573 -11.37 22.58 -12.63
CA ASP A 573 -11.10 23.98 -12.30
C ASP A 573 -9.76 24.53 -12.85
N GLY A 574 -9.39 24.17 -14.08
CA GLY A 574 -8.19 24.69 -14.74
C GLY A 574 -6.93 23.80 -14.64
N ALA A 575 -7.04 22.60 -14.05
CA ALA A 575 -5.93 21.65 -13.97
C ALA A 575 -5.67 20.93 -15.30
N ALA A 576 -4.49 20.33 -15.42
CA ALA A 576 -4.07 19.59 -16.62
C ALA A 576 -3.59 18.16 -16.31
N LEU A 577 -3.96 17.23 -17.18
CA LEU A 577 -3.42 15.87 -17.27
C LEU A 577 -2.75 15.69 -18.64
N SER A 578 -1.51 15.22 -18.68
CA SER A 578 -0.82 14.82 -19.91
C SER A 578 -0.42 13.36 -19.81
N THR A 579 -0.78 12.53 -20.78
CA THR A 579 -0.47 11.10 -20.80
C THR A 579 0.13 10.70 -22.16
N GLY A 580 0.90 9.61 -22.20
CA GLY A 580 1.14 8.87 -23.44
C GLY A 580 -0.17 8.25 -23.95
N GLN A 581 -0.30 6.92 -23.95
CA GLN A 581 -1.58 6.31 -24.30
C GLN A 581 -2.49 6.22 -23.07
N GLY A 582 -3.73 6.69 -23.20
CA GLY A 582 -4.76 6.61 -22.16
C GLY A 582 -5.71 5.45 -22.41
N PHE A 583 -5.75 4.50 -21.49
CA PHE A 583 -6.68 3.36 -21.51
C PHE A 583 -7.67 3.50 -20.36
N VAL A 584 -8.94 3.69 -20.68
CA VAL A 584 -10.03 3.81 -19.70
C VAL A 584 -10.89 2.56 -19.79
N GLY A 585 -10.92 1.77 -18.72
CA GLY A 585 -11.62 0.49 -18.64
C GLY A 585 -10.67 -0.68 -18.35
N ARG A 586 -11.28 -1.86 -18.23
CA ARG A 586 -10.74 -3.10 -17.67
C ARG A 586 -9.70 -3.84 -18.50
N PHE A 587 -8.76 -4.41 -17.76
CA PHE A 587 -7.68 -5.30 -18.16
C PHE A 587 -7.72 -6.55 -17.24
N GLU A 588 -8.55 -7.54 -17.60
CA GLU A 588 -8.64 -8.90 -17.01
C GLU A 588 -9.60 -9.13 -15.79
N ARG A 589 -10.17 -10.36 -15.75
CA ARG A 589 -11.01 -11.12 -14.76
C ARG A 589 -11.84 -10.46 -13.60
N LEU A 590 -13.08 -10.99 -13.43
CA LEU A 590 -14.11 -10.89 -12.35
C LEU A 590 -14.50 -9.49 -11.80
N GLY A 591 -15.71 -9.02 -12.15
CA GLY A 591 -16.35 -7.83 -11.54
C GLY A 591 -16.78 -6.76 -12.54
N SER A 592 -17.73 -5.92 -12.13
CA SER A 592 -18.28 -4.78 -12.89
C SER A 592 -17.37 -3.55 -12.79
N THR A 593 -16.08 -3.71 -13.02
CA THR A 593 -15.12 -2.63 -12.75
C THR A 593 -15.26 -1.50 -13.76
N LYS A 594 -15.16 -0.27 -13.27
CA LYS A 594 -15.38 0.95 -14.06
C LYS A 594 -14.13 1.83 -14.02
N GLY A 595 -13.64 2.18 -15.21
CA GLY A 595 -12.73 3.31 -15.38
C GLY A 595 -13.54 4.56 -15.76
N GLU A 596 -13.39 5.65 -15.01
CA GLU A 596 -14.08 6.91 -15.28
C GLU A 596 -13.11 8.11 -15.30
N VAL A 597 -13.20 8.92 -16.35
CA VAL A 597 -12.52 10.21 -16.44
C VAL A 597 -13.55 11.32 -16.60
N ILE A 598 -13.42 12.36 -15.78
CA ILE A 598 -14.19 13.60 -15.90
C ILE A 598 -13.23 14.76 -16.14
N VAL A 599 -13.42 15.48 -17.23
CA VAL A 599 -12.77 16.77 -17.49
C VAL A 599 -13.82 17.86 -17.41
N ASP A 600 -13.74 18.69 -16.37
CA ASP A 600 -14.80 19.62 -15.99
C ASP A 600 -14.23 21.01 -15.68
N GLY A 601 -14.82 22.03 -16.29
CA GLY A 601 -14.47 23.43 -16.04
C GLY A 601 -13.57 24.05 -17.11
N ALA A 602 -13.67 25.37 -17.24
CA ALA A 602 -12.88 26.12 -18.20
C ALA A 602 -11.38 26.01 -17.86
N GLY A 603 -10.56 25.71 -18.88
CA GLY A 603 -9.12 25.52 -18.73
C GLY A 603 -8.72 24.11 -18.27
N SER A 604 -9.66 23.30 -17.77
CA SER A 604 -9.39 21.90 -17.44
C SER A 604 -9.11 21.11 -18.70
N ARG A 605 -7.98 20.38 -18.72
CA ARG A 605 -7.50 19.73 -19.95
C ARG A 605 -6.90 18.35 -19.73
N TRP A 606 -7.22 17.41 -20.62
CA TRP A 606 -6.48 16.15 -20.77
C TRP A 606 -5.86 16.04 -22.15
N ASP A 607 -4.54 15.95 -22.22
CA ASP A 607 -3.76 15.70 -23.43
C ASP A 607 -3.23 14.27 -23.45
N ALA A 608 -3.48 13.55 -24.54
CA ALA A 608 -3.01 12.19 -24.74
C ALA A 608 -2.35 12.00 -26.11
N LEU A 609 -1.42 11.04 -26.19
CA LEU A 609 -0.92 10.55 -27.47
C LEU A 609 -2.02 9.80 -28.23
N ALA A 610 -2.72 8.87 -27.57
CA ALA A 610 -3.86 8.14 -28.11
C ALA A 610 -4.85 7.79 -26.99
N LEU A 611 -6.14 7.66 -27.31
CA LEU A 611 -7.19 7.34 -26.34
C LEU A 611 -7.94 6.06 -26.69
N TYR A 612 -8.15 5.21 -25.69
CA TYR A 612 -8.94 3.98 -25.77
C TYR A 612 -9.96 3.95 -24.64
N ILE A 613 -11.24 4.12 -24.97
CA ILE A 613 -12.34 4.19 -24.01
C ILE A 613 -13.15 2.90 -24.06
N GLY A 614 -13.27 2.20 -22.93
CA GLY A 614 -13.80 0.84 -22.90
C GLY A 614 -12.80 -0.14 -23.51
N PHE A 615 -11.53 -0.07 -23.13
CA PHE A 615 -10.52 -1.03 -23.61
C PHE A 615 -10.64 -2.36 -22.86
N ASN A 616 -10.41 -3.49 -23.55
CA ASN A 616 -10.34 -4.83 -22.95
C ASN A 616 -9.24 -5.67 -23.62
N ASN A 617 -8.28 -6.16 -22.85
CA ASN A 617 -7.19 -6.99 -23.35
C ASN A 617 -7.47 -8.51 -23.24
N ASP A 618 -8.52 -8.92 -22.52
CA ASP A 618 -8.82 -10.33 -22.28
C ASP A 618 -9.41 -10.98 -23.54
N VAL A 619 -8.58 -11.78 -24.20
CA VAL A 619 -8.93 -12.58 -25.39
C VAL A 619 -9.46 -13.97 -25.02
N SER A 620 -9.53 -14.32 -23.74
CA SER A 620 -9.61 -15.72 -23.31
C SER A 620 -11.00 -16.20 -22.87
N THR A 621 -11.95 -15.33 -22.54
CA THR A 621 -13.26 -15.79 -22.02
C THR A 621 -14.48 -14.92 -22.41
N TYR A 622 -15.55 -15.61 -22.79
CA TYR A 622 -16.68 -15.13 -23.58
C TYR A 622 -17.84 -14.49 -22.79
N SER A 623 -17.61 -13.79 -21.67
CA SER A 623 -18.71 -13.35 -20.78
C SER A 623 -18.58 -11.98 -20.11
N TYR A 624 -17.56 -11.16 -20.41
CA TYR A 624 -17.25 -10.00 -19.58
C TYR A 624 -17.28 -8.67 -20.32
N VAL A 625 -17.89 -7.67 -19.70
CA VAL A 625 -17.97 -6.30 -20.19
C VAL A 625 -16.93 -5.45 -19.45
N SER A 626 -16.02 -4.84 -20.19
CA SER A 626 -15.18 -3.74 -19.70
C SER A 626 -15.92 -2.42 -19.91
N GLU A 627 -16.14 -1.61 -18.86
CA GLU A 627 -16.73 -0.28 -19.00
C GLU A 627 -15.69 0.83 -18.81
N GLY A 628 -15.50 1.64 -19.85
CA GLY A 628 -14.76 2.90 -19.78
C GLY A 628 -15.68 4.07 -20.06
N VAL A 629 -15.62 5.10 -19.22
CA VAL A 629 -16.43 6.32 -19.35
C VAL A 629 -15.53 7.55 -19.40
N LEU A 630 -15.71 8.38 -20.42
CA LEU A 630 -15.13 9.71 -20.51
C LEU A 630 -16.25 10.75 -20.58
N THR A 631 -16.22 11.71 -19.66
CA THR A 631 -17.15 12.84 -19.64
C THR A 631 -16.38 14.16 -19.74
N VAL A 632 -16.79 15.02 -20.67
CA VAL A 632 -16.23 16.36 -20.89
C VAL A 632 -17.36 17.38 -20.79
N ARG A 633 -17.24 18.34 -19.87
CA ARG A 633 -18.30 19.32 -19.60
C ARG A 633 -17.79 20.68 -19.14
N ASN A 634 -18.67 21.68 -19.13
CA ASN A 634 -18.40 23.04 -18.67
C ASN A 634 -17.12 23.67 -19.26
N ALA A 635 -16.94 23.58 -20.57
CA ALA A 635 -15.76 24.08 -21.30
C ALA A 635 -14.43 23.33 -21.03
N GLY A 636 -14.50 22.10 -20.50
CA GLY A 636 -13.35 21.19 -20.47
C GLY A 636 -12.88 20.76 -21.87
N LEU A 637 -11.59 20.46 -22.01
CA LEU A 637 -10.95 20.07 -23.26
C LEU A 637 -10.22 18.74 -23.15
N VAL A 638 -10.45 17.83 -24.09
CA VAL A 638 -9.62 16.63 -24.26
C VAL A 638 -8.96 16.68 -25.63
N THR A 639 -7.66 16.39 -25.71
CA THR A 639 -6.97 16.22 -26.98
C THR A 639 -6.31 14.84 -27.08
N SER A 640 -6.40 14.23 -28.26
CA SER A 640 -5.65 13.05 -28.66
C SER A 640 -4.83 13.40 -29.89
N THR A 641 -3.51 13.24 -29.83
CA THR A 641 -2.63 13.53 -30.97
C THR A 641 -2.85 12.55 -32.12
N LEU A 642 -3.12 11.28 -31.79
CA LEU A 642 -3.41 10.22 -32.75
C LEU A 642 -4.93 9.99 -32.82
N GLY A 643 -5.39 8.76 -32.58
CA GLY A 643 -6.80 8.37 -32.69
C GLY A 643 -7.54 8.37 -31.36
N LEU A 644 -8.87 8.26 -31.47
CA LEU A 644 -9.78 7.92 -30.37
C LEU A 644 -10.54 6.65 -30.74
N ASP A 645 -10.35 5.61 -29.94
CA ASP A 645 -10.99 4.32 -30.10
C ASP A 645 -12.00 4.09 -28.96
N VAL A 646 -13.28 3.97 -29.29
CA VAL A 646 -14.34 3.71 -28.30
C VAL A 646 -14.86 2.28 -28.48
N ALA A 647 -14.83 1.49 -27.41
CA ALA A 647 -15.07 0.05 -27.41
C ALA A 647 -14.27 -0.71 -28.50
N PRO A 648 -12.93 -0.55 -28.57
CA PRO A 648 -12.11 -1.12 -29.64
C PRO A 648 -11.96 -2.64 -29.60
N ARG A 649 -12.48 -3.34 -28.58
CA ARG A 649 -12.18 -4.75 -28.31
C ARG A 649 -13.47 -5.56 -28.20
N TRP A 650 -13.35 -6.89 -28.22
CA TRP A 650 -14.51 -7.75 -28.02
C TRP A 650 -15.10 -7.54 -26.63
N THR A 651 -16.43 -7.68 -26.52
CA THR A 651 -17.16 -7.55 -25.25
C THR A 651 -16.72 -6.33 -24.43
N SER A 652 -16.60 -5.18 -25.10
CA SER A 652 -16.19 -3.93 -24.48
C SER A 652 -17.27 -2.86 -24.60
N MET A 653 -17.38 -2.01 -23.59
CA MET A 653 -18.31 -0.90 -23.48
C MET A 653 -17.54 0.40 -23.26
N GLY A 654 -17.62 1.29 -24.23
CA GLY A 654 -17.02 2.62 -24.16
C GLY A 654 -18.12 3.66 -24.25
N THR A 655 -18.17 4.56 -23.28
CA THR A 655 -19.10 5.70 -23.29
C THR A 655 -18.31 7.00 -23.28
N VAL A 656 -18.57 7.87 -24.25
CA VAL A 656 -18.03 9.23 -24.33
C VAL A 656 -19.19 10.21 -24.29
N ARG A 657 -19.11 11.20 -23.40
CA ARG A 657 -20.09 12.27 -23.27
C ARG A 657 -19.39 13.61 -23.38
N VAL A 658 -19.86 14.45 -24.30
CA VAL A 658 -19.39 15.84 -24.44
C VAL A 658 -20.62 16.73 -24.39
N PHE A 659 -20.72 17.59 -23.38
CA PHE A 659 -21.89 18.43 -23.25
C PHE A 659 -21.62 19.83 -22.72
N GLY A 660 -22.40 20.77 -23.25
CA GLY A 660 -22.33 22.18 -22.91
C GLY A 660 -21.40 22.98 -23.83
N PRO A 661 -21.63 24.30 -23.95
CA PRO A 661 -20.81 25.16 -24.80
C PRO A 661 -19.33 25.14 -24.43
N GLY A 662 -18.46 25.04 -25.45
CA GLY A 662 -17.00 25.06 -25.29
C GLY A 662 -16.39 23.72 -24.85
N SER A 663 -17.19 22.74 -24.46
CA SER A 663 -16.70 21.39 -24.17
C SER A 663 -16.36 20.66 -25.46
N ARG A 664 -15.13 20.16 -25.54
CA ARG A 664 -14.60 19.61 -26.79
C ARG A 664 -13.69 18.41 -26.58
N ILE A 665 -13.81 17.43 -27.47
CA ILE A 665 -12.76 16.43 -27.74
C ILE A 665 -12.16 16.72 -29.12
N SER A 666 -10.84 16.84 -29.20
CA SER A 666 -10.09 17.07 -30.45
C SER A 666 -9.14 15.90 -30.71
N VAL A 667 -9.25 15.27 -31.88
CA VAL A 667 -8.50 14.08 -32.26
C VAL A 667 -7.71 14.37 -33.54
N GLY A 668 -6.41 14.08 -33.56
CA GLY A 668 -5.55 14.40 -34.71
C GLY A 668 -5.77 13.50 -35.92
N LEU A 669 -6.17 12.24 -35.71
CA LEU A 669 -6.42 11.24 -36.75
C LEU A 669 -7.89 10.78 -36.74
N ASP A 670 -8.11 9.48 -36.91
CA ASP A 670 -9.43 8.86 -37.01
C ASP A 670 -10.07 8.65 -35.63
N VAL A 671 -11.40 8.63 -35.63
CA VAL A 671 -12.21 8.15 -34.50
C VAL A 671 -12.84 6.82 -34.91
N SER A 672 -12.63 5.75 -34.14
CA SER A 672 -13.26 4.45 -34.40
C SER A 672 -14.24 4.10 -33.28
N LEU A 673 -15.50 3.85 -33.66
CA LEU A 673 -16.56 3.44 -32.74
C LEU A 673 -16.90 1.97 -32.95
N GLY A 674 -16.60 1.17 -31.94
CA GLY A 674 -16.86 -0.26 -31.90
C GLY A 674 -16.05 -1.06 -32.92
N ARG A 675 -16.39 -2.34 -33.03
CA ARG A 675 -15.85 -3.28 -34.02
C ARG A 675 -16.98 -4.20 -34.52
N PRO A 676 -17.03 -4.48 -35.85
CA PRO A 676 -18.07 -5.32 -36.42
C PRO A 676 -17.71 -6.81 -36.23
N PHE A 677 -18.67 -7.64 -35.82
CA PHE A 677 -18.48 -9.10 -35.76
C PHE A 677 -19.78 -9.89 -35.97
N ALA A 678 -19.65 -11.13 -36.47
CA ALA A 678 -20.75 -11.99 -36.91
C ALA A 678 -21.35 -12.90 -35.80
N SER A 679 -21.04 -12.69 -34.51
CA SER A 679 -21.47 -13.55 -33.39
C SER A 679 -22.17 -12.78 -32.26
N VAL A 680 -22.56 -13.48 -31.18
CA VAL A 680 -23.32 -12.97 -30.02
C VAL A 680 -22.51 -11.95 -29.18
N TYR A 681 -21.20 -11.79 -29.41
CA TYR A 681 -20.30 -10.98 -28.59
C TYR A 681 -19.98 -9.63 -29.23
N LYS A 682 -20.77 -8.60 -28.91
CA LYS A 682 -20.64 -7.27 -29.51
C LYS A 682 -19.86 -6.31 -28.62
N SER A 683 -19.13 -5.41 -29.25
CA SER A 683 -18.67 -4.17 -28.62
C SER A 683 -19.77 -3.13 -28.70
N TYR A 684 -19.93 -2.34 -27.65
CA TYR A 684 -20.93 -1.27 -27.60
C TYR A 684 -20.23 0.06 -27.33
N ALA A 685 -20.02 0.81 -28.41
CA ALA A 685 -19.57 2.20 -28.34
C ALA A 685 -20.79 3.11 -28.25
N ARG A 686 -20.74 4.09 -27.33
CA ARG A 686 -21.73 5.14 -27.22
C ARG A 686 -21.02 6.49 -27.15
N VAL A 687 -21.36 7.39 -28.06
CA VAL A 687 -20.88 8.77 -28.06
C VAL A 687 -22.09 9.69 -28.02
N GLU A 688 -22.14 10.58 -27.03
CA GLU A 688 -23.20 11.58 -26.85
C GLU A 688 -22.61 12.98 -26.97
N LEU A 689 -23.14 13.77 -27.90
CA LEU A 689 -22.75 15.16 -28.10
C LEU A 689 -23.98 16.04 -27.88
N ASP A 690 -24.08 16.64 -26.69
CA ASP A 690 -25.28 17.32 -26.22
C ASP A 690 -25.01 18.83 -26.00
N ASP A 691 -26.04 19.67 -26.15
CA ASP A 691 -26.02 21.08 -25.75
C ASP A 691 -24.78 21.89 -26.21
N GLY A 692 -24.38 21.72 -27.47
CA GLY A 692 -23.22 22.42 -28.05
C GLY A 692 -21.86 21.79 -27.78
N GLY A 693 -21.81 20.60 -27.16
CA GLY A 693 -20.59 19.80 -27.06
C GLY A 693 -20.06 19.38 -28.43
N GLU A 694 -18.74 19.35 -28.58
CA GLU A 694 -18.08 19.16 -29.88
C GLU A 694 -17.12 17.96 -29.88
N LEU A 695 -17.20 17.14 -30.94
CA LEU A 695 -16.16 16.20 -31.32
C LEU A 695 -15.54 16.64 -32.64
N LEU A 696 -14.25 16.95 -32.62
CA LEU A 696 -13.44 17.33 -33.78
C LEU A 696 -12.46 16.20 -34.11
N ALA A 697 -12.63 15.55 -35.25
CA ALA A 697 -11.74 14.52 -35.78
C ALA A 697 -10.94 15.07 -36.97
N GLY A 698 -9.61 14.95 -36.92
CA GLY A 698 -8.73 15.33 -38.02
C GLY A 698 -8.84 14.39 -39.23
N GLY A 699 -9.31 13.16 -39.02
CA GLY A 699 -9.54 12.14 -40.04
C GLY A 699 -11.02 11.73 -40.19
N THR A 700 -11.23 10.44 -40.44
CA THR A 700 -12.55 9.83 -40.64
C THR A 700 -13.13 9.32 -39.32
N VAL A 701 -14.44 9.47 -39.15
CA VAL A 701 -15.20 8.82 -38.08
C VAL A 701 -15.75 7.49 -38.61
N TRP A 702 -15.19 6.38 -38.13
CA TRP A 702 -15.57 5.02 -38.49
C TRP A 702 -16.57 4.46 -37.47
N MET A 703 -17.86 4.55 -37.77
CA MET A 703 -18.91 3.94 -36.96
C MET A 703 -19.11 2.49 -37.39
N ARG A 704 -18.44 1.57 -36.71
CA ARG A 704 -18.44 0.13 -37.04
C ARG A 704 -19.58 -0.61 -36.32
N SER A 705 -19.80 -0.27 -35.06
CA SER A 705 -20.95 -0.69 -34.26
C SER A 705 -21.26 0.35 -33.18
N GLY A 706 -22.45 0.28 -32.58
CA GLY A 706 -22.85 1.17 -31.50
C GLY A 706 -23.55 2.44 -31.99
N GLU A 707 -23.52 3.49 -31.18
CA GLU A 707 -24.32 4.70 -31.37
C GLU A 707 -23.47 5.97 -31.22
N LEU A 708 -23.63 6.89 -32.17
CA LEU A 708 -23.29 8.30 -31.99
C LEU A 708 -24.59 9.08 -32.05
N ASP A 709 -24.92 9.73 -30.93
CA ASP A 709 -26.18 10.44 -30.74
C ASP A 709 -25.90 11.93 -30.52
N LEU A 710 -26.50 12.75 -31.36
CA LEU A 710 -26.41 14.21 -31.30
C LEU A 710 -27.67 14.73 -30.56
N GLY A 711 -27.49 15.38 -29.42
CA GLY A 711 -28.54 16.12 -28.71
C GLY A 711 -28.28 17.62 -28.75
N GLY A 712 -27.98 18.14 -29.94
CA GLY A 712 -27.62 19.54 -30.18
C GLY A 712 -26.13 19.83 -30.28
N GLY A 713 -25.29 18.79 -30.19
CA GLY A 713 -23.85 18.90 -30.37
C GLY A 713 -23.38 19.01 -31.83
N GLN A 714 -22.06 19.06 -31.98
CA GLN A 714 -21.37 19.20 -33.26
C GLN A 714 -20.35 18.09 -33.47
N LEU A 715 -20.38 17.46 -34.65
CA LEU A 715 -19.39 16.51 -35.12
C LEU A 715 -18.68 17.08 -36.34
N ASN A 716 -17.38 17.34 -36.24
CA ASN A 716 -16.55 17.82 -37.35
C ASN A 716 -15.54 16.73 -37.72
N ALA A 717 -15.48 16.34 -39.00
CA ALA A 717 -14.59 15.27 -39.49
C ALA A 717 -14.32 15.43 -40.99
N GLN A 718 -13.36 14.68 -41.54
CA GLN A 718 -13.21 14.61 -43.01
C GLN A 718 -14.34 13.81 -43.66
N ALA A 719 -14.76 12.73 -43.01
CA ALA A 719 -15.85 11.87 -43.45
C ALA A 719 -16.44 11.11 -42.25
N VAL A 720 -17.69 10.68 -42.38
CA VAL A 720 -18.35 9.77 -41.43
C VAL A 720 -18.88 8.55 -42.16
N ASN A 721 -18.43 7.37 -41.73
CA ASN A 721 -18.85 6.09 -42.30
C ASN A 721 -19.71 5.32 -41.31
N VAL A 722 -20.94 4.99 -41.70
CA VAL A 722 -21.93 4.27 -40.87
C VAL A 722 -22.11 2.85 -41.40
N ALA A 723 -21.60 1.87 -40.65
CA ALA A 723 -21.71 0.44 -40.97
C ALA A 723 -23.03 -0.17 -40.49
N SER A 724 -23.31 -1.42 -40.89
CA SER A 724 -24.60 -2.09 -40.67
C SER A 724 -25.05 -2.25 -39.22
N GLU A 725 -24.13 -2.20 -38.27
CA GLU A 725 -24.43 -2.33 -36.83
C GLU A 725 -24.30 -1.00 -36.07
N ALA A 726 -24.16 0.11 -36.81
CA ALA A 726 -24.00 1.44 -36.25
C ALA A 726 -25.26 2.30 -36.47
N SER A 727 -25.49 3.21 -35.51
CA SER A 727 -26.55 4.20 -35.53
C SER A 727 -25.98 5.59 -35.33
N LEU A 728 -26.24 6.49 -36.28
CA LEU A 728 -25.98 7.92 -36.19
C LEU A 728 -27.31 8.65 -36.00
N THR A 729 -27.58 9.08 -34.78
CA THR A 729 -28.92 9.46 -34.34
C THR A 729 -29.01 10.89 -33.80
N GLY A 730 -30.25 11.38 -33.68
CA GLY A 730 -30.57 12.61 -32.95
C GLY A 730 -30.70 13.86 -33.83
N TRP A 731 -30.34 15.01 -33.26
CA TRP A 731 -30.38 16.34 -33.85
C TRP A 731 -29.10 17.13 -33.51
N GLY A 732 -28.57 17.89 -34.46
CA GLY A 732 -27.27 18.52 -34.33
C GLY A 732 -26.62 18.74 -35.70
N THR A 733 -25.33 19.08 -35.70
CA THR A 733 -24.59 19.40 -36.92
C THR A 733 -23.46 18.41 -37.15
N ILE A 734 -23.35 17.91 -38.37
CA ILE A 734 -22.23 17.10 -38.87
C ILE A 734 -21.53 17.91 -39.96
N GLY A 735 -20.33 18.39 -39.67
CA GLY A 735 -19.43 19.08 -40.60
C GLY A 735 -18.58 18.10 -41.41
N ALA A 736 -19.20 17.16 -42.13
CA ALA A 736 -18.52 16.15 -42.93
C ALA A 736 -19.45 15.52 -43.98
N ASP A 737 -18.87 14.86 -44.99
CA ASP A 737 -19.60 13.94 -45.86
C ASP A 737 -19.97 12.67 -45.07
N VAL A 738 -21.21 12.18 -45.23
CA VAL A 738 -21.74 11.01 -44.52
C VAL A 738 -22.06 9.87 -45.49
N SER A 739 -21.42 8.72 -45.31
CA SER A 739 -21.69 7.49 -46.06
C SER A 739 -22.36 6.43 -45.18
N ASN A 740 -23.65 6.19 -45.41
CA ASN A 740 -24.40 5.12 -44.79
C ASN A 740 -24.34 3.84 -45.65
N THR A 741 -23.41 2.95 -45.29
CA THR A 741 -23.14 1.71 -46.03
C THR A 741 -24.11 0.57 -45.70
N GLY A 742 -24.86 0.69 -44.61
CA GLY A 742 -25.84 -0.30 -44.18
C GLY A 742 -26.46 -0.07 -42.80
N GLY A 743 -26.05 0.98 -42.10
CA GLY A 743 -26.53 1.30 -40.75
C GLY A 743 -27.77 2.19 -40.74
N THR A 744 -27.98 2.80 -39.58
CA THR A 744 -29.11 3.69 -39.32
C THR A 744 -28.65 5.13 -39.21
N VAL A 745 -29.32 6.05 -39.92
CA VAL A 745 -29.10 7.51 -39.81
C VAL A 745 -30.43 8.22 -39.58
N GLY A 746 -30.50 9.18 -38.66
CA GLY A 746 -31.66 10.07 -38.51
C GLY A 746 -32.20 10.12 -37.08
N SER A 747 -33.51 10.03 -36.90
CA SER A 747 -34.13 10.18 -35.57
C SER A 747 -33.71 9.05 -34.62
N GLY A 748 -33.24 9.44 -33.44
CA GLY A 748 -32.98 8.55 -32.30
C GLY A 748 -34.17 8.47 -31.35
N ASN A 749 -33.87 8.37 -30.05
CA ASN A 749 -34.86 8.32 -28.97
C ASN A 749 -35.16 9.70 -28.34
N ARG A 750 -34.57 10.80 -28.86
CA ARG A 750 -34.69 12.15 -28.30
C ARG A 750 -35.91 12.94 -28.78
N GLY A 751 -36.78 12.33 -29.59
CA GLY A 751 -37.87 13.03 -30.26
C GLY A 751 -37.39 13.79 -31.51
N PRO A 752 -38.30 14.51 -32.18
CA PRO A 752 -38.00 15.20 -33.42
C PRO A 752 -37.10 16.42 -33.23
N GLY A 753 -36.10 16.58 -34.10
CA GLY A 753 -35.25 17.76 -34.19
C GLY A 753 -34.68 17.95 -35.61
N THR A 754 -33.68 18.82 -35.77
CA THR A 754 -32.97 18.96 -37.06
C THR A 754 -31.61 18.27 -36.99
N LEU A 755 -31.39 17.28 -37.86
CA LEU A 755 -30.06 16.74 -38.15
C LEU A 755 -29.54 17.43 -39.41
N GLN A 756 -28.41 18.12 -39.31
CA GLN A 756 -27.78 18.83 -40.42
C GLN A 756 -26.47 18.15 -40.82
N VAL A 757 -26.34 17.82 -42.10
CA VAL A 757 -25.09 17.37 -42.74
C VAL A 757 -24.58 18.50 -43.62
N GLN A 758 -23.50 19.14 -43.19
CA GLN A 758 -22.82 20.20 -43.94
C GLN A 758 -21.83 19.60 -44.94
N GLY A 759 -22.35 18.73 -45.81
CA GLY A 759 -21.62 18.02 -46.84
C GLY A 759 -22.60 17.23 -47.71
N ASN A 760 -22.11 16.17 -48.31
CA ASN A 760 -22.89 15.19 -49.05
C ASN A 760 -23.39 14.07 -48.13
N PHE A 761 -24.54 13.48 -48.48
CA PHE A 761 -25.06 12.29 -47.82
C PHE A 761 -25.24 11.18 -48.86
N GLN A 762 -24.65 10.01 -48.63
CA GLN A 762 -24.82 8.84 -49.48
C GLN A 762 -25.37 7.67 -48.67
N GLN A 763 -26.54 7.14 -49.06
CA GLN A 763 -27.10 5.92 -48.49
C GLN A 763 -27.13 4.80 -49.51
N ASN A 764 -26.57 3.64 -49.14
CA ASN A 764 -26.59 2.43 -49.94
C ASN A 764 -27.90 1.65 -49.75
N GLY A 765 -28.15 0.64 -50.59
CA GLY A 765 -29.38 -0.16 -50.58
C GLY A 765 -29.66 -0.93 -49.28
N ALA A 766 -28.64 -1.19 -48.46
CA ALA A 766 -28.79 -1.81 -47.14
C ALA A 766 -29.08 -0.79 -46.02
N GLY A 767 -28.86 0.51 -46.26
CA GLY A 767 -28.98 1.55 -45.24
C GLY A 767 -30.43 1.91 -44.92
N ARG A 768 -30.61 2.50 -43.73
CA ARG A 768 -31.90 2.97 -43.23
C ARG A 768 -31.80 4.42 -42.77
N THR A 769 -32.71 5.26 -43.26
CA THR A 769 -32.95 6.60 -42.72
C THR A 769 -34.20 6.57 -41.85
N ILE A 770 -34.15 7.17 -40.65
CA ILE A 770 -35.31 7.24 -39.74
C ILE A 770 -35.75 8.69 -39.57
N VAL A 771 -37.05 8.94 -39.67
CA VAL A 771 -37.64 10.25 -39.37
C VAL A 771 -38.80 10.08 -38.41
N GLU A 772 -38.83 10.87 -37.35
CA GLU A 772 -39.92 10.91 -36.39
C GLU A 772 -40.87 12.07 -36.70
N ILE A 773 -42.18 11.86 -36.57
CA ILE A 773 -43.22 12.87 -36.82
C ILE A 773 -44.18 12.90 -35.64
N GLY A 774 -44.13 13.96 -34.85
CA GLY A 774 -45.07 14.30 -33.79
C GLY A 774 -46.10 15.37 -34.18
N GLY A 775 -45.89 16.06 -35.31
CA GLY A 775 -46.76 17.11 -35.81
C GLY A 775 -46.35 17.60 -37.19
N THR A 776 -46.86 18.77 -37.59
CA THR A 776 -46.60 19.35 -38.92
C THR A 776 -45.89 20.69 -38.88
N ASN A 777 -45.73 21.27 -37.69
CA ASN A 777 -44.97 22.50 -37.53
C ASN A 777 -43.48 22.20 -37.39
N PRO A 778 -42.58 23.15 -37.75
CA PRO A 778 -41.16 23.01 -37.48
C PRO A 778 -40.89 22.66 -36.01
N GLY A 779 -39.99 21.70 -35.77
CA GLY A 779 -39.68 21.19 -34.42
C GLY A 779 -40.63 20.09 -33.92
N GLU A 780 -41.78 19.86 -34.57
CA GLU A 780 -42.66 18.73 -34.25
C GLU A 780 -42.36 17.49 -35.11
N PHE A 781 -41.41 17.57 -36.04
CA PHE A 781 -40.97 16.44 -36.85
C PHE A 781 -39.46 16.53 -37.13
N GLN A 782 -38.85 15.38 -37.36
CA GLN A 782 -37.44 15.28 -37.70
C GLN A 782 -37.21 15.89 -39.08
N ARG A 783 -36.31 16.86 -39.14
CA ARG A 783 -35.83 17.44 -40.39
C ARG A 783 -34.40 16.99 -40.64
N PHE A 784 -34.19 16.33 -41.78
CA PHE A 784 -32.87 15.94 -42.23
C PHE A 784 -32.40 16.91 -43.31
N GLN A 785 -31.42 17.76 -43.00
CA GLN A 785 -30.90 18.77 -43.91
C GLN A 785 -29.52 18.38 -44.40
N VAL A 786 -29.30 18.42 -45.71
CA VAL A 786 -28.02 18.13 -46.36
C VAL A 786 -27.64 19.34 -47.21
N SER A 787 -26.51 19.97 -46.92
CA SER A 787 -26.12 21.19 -47.66
C SER A 787 -25.69 20.89 -49.11
N GLY A 788 -25.11 19.71 -49.34
CA GLY A 788 -24.68 19.22 -50.66
C GLY A 788 -25.69 18.26 -51.30
N THR A 789 -25.17 17.26 -52.00
CA THR A 789 -25.99 16.23 -52.65
C THR A 789 -26.40 15.14 -51.66
N ALA A 790 -27.69 14.83 -51.61
CA ALA A 790 -28.22 13.65 -50.94
C ALA A 790 -28.53 12.54 -51.95
N THR A 791 -27.72 11.47 -51.94
CA THR A 791 -27.96 10.25 -52.72
C THR A 791 -28.66 9.22 -51.84
N VAL A 792 -29.96 9.02 -52.07
CA VAL A 792 -30.80 8.14 -51.24
C VAL A 792 -31.09 6.80 -51.91
N ALA A 793 -30.94 5.72 -51.15
CA ALA A 793 -31.38 4.37 -51.47
C ALA A 793 -31.87 3.69 -50.18
N GLY A 794 -32.12 2.38 -50.20
CA GLY A 794 -32.50 1.62 -49.02
C GLY A 794 -33.90 1.96 -48.50
N THR A 795 -34.01 2.02 -47.18
CA THR A 795 -35.29 2.20 -46.47
C THR A 795 -35.38 3.60 -45.85
N LEU A 796 -36.54 4.24 -46.00
CA LEU A 796 -36.99 5.34 -45.15
C LEU A 796 -38.02 4.83 -44.15
N GLU A 797 -37.67 4.80 -42.87
CA GLU A 797 -38.58 4.46 -41.78
C GLU A 797 -39.20 5.74 -41.21
N VAL A 798 -40.53 5.77 -41.14
CA VAL A 798 -41.33 6.85 -40.58
C VAL A 798 -41.89 6.38 -39.24
N ARG A 799 -41.45 7.02 -38.16
CA ARG A 799 -41.98 6.81 -36.81
C ARG A 799 -42.94 7.95 -36.48
N LEU A 800 -44.06 7.62 -35.85
CA LEU A 800 -44.98 8.64 -35.33
C LEU A 800 -44.77 8.75 -33.84
N SER A 801 -44.62 9.98 -33.32
CA SER A 801 -44.52 10.18 -31.87
C SER A 801 -45.81 9.72 -31.18
N PRO A 802 -45.74 9.29 -29.90
CA PRO A 802 -46.91 8.89 -29.15
C PRO A 802 -48.03 9.96 -29.21
N GLY A 803 -49.26 9.51 -29.50
CA GLY A 803 -50.43 10.40 -29.60
C GLY A 803 -50.62 11.12 -30.94
N PHE A 804 -49.60 11.22 -31.80
CA PHE A 804 -49.78 11.82 -33.13
C PHE A 804 -50.61 10.92 -34.04
N ARG A 805 -51.58 11.51 -34.73
CA ARG A 805 -52.49 10.84 -35.67
C ARG A 805 -52.56 11.69 -36.95
N PRO A 806 -51.75 11.39 -37.97
CA PRO A 806 -51.74 12.19 -39.20
C PRO A 806 -53.09 12.09 -39.90
N ARG A 807 -53.64 13.24 -40.32
CA ARG A 807 -54.86 13.27 -41.15
C ARG A 807 -54.55 12.80 -42.57
N LEU A 808 -55.56 12.30 -43.27
CA LEU A 808 -55.45 12.03 -44.70
C LEU A 808 -54.95 13.27 -45.45
N GLY A 809 -53.93 13.11 -46.29
CA GLY A 809 -53.35 14.19 -47.08
C GLY A 809 -52.33 15.06 -46.34
N THR A 810 -52.04 14.77 -45.06
CA THR A 810 -50.94 15.40 -44.30
C THR A 810 -49.64 15.32 -45.08
N ARG A 811 -48.90 16.43 -45.14
CA ARG A 811 -47.63 16.57 -45.84
C ARG A 811 -46.56 17.05 -44.88
N VAL A 812 -45.42 16.37 -44.86
CA VAL A 812 -44.25 16.74 -44.05
C VAL A 812 -43.00 16.62 -44.91
N ARG A 813 -42.22 17.69 -45.04
CA ARG A 813 -40.93 17.68 -45.75
C ARG A 813 -39.84 17.25 -44.78
N VAL A 814 -39.40 16.01 -44.89
CA VAL A 814 -38.51 15.37 -43.91
C VAL A 814 -37.05 15.36 -44.34
N LEU A 815 -36.78 15.54 -45.64
CA LEU A 815 -35.43 15.67 -46.18
C LEU A 815 -35.36 16.90 -47.08
N GLU A 816 -34.36 17.74 -46.85
CA GLU A 816 -33.99 18.89 -47.66
C GLU A 816 -32.52 18.76 -48.05
N ALA A 817 -32.22 18.89 -49.34
CA ALA A 817 -30.87 18.78 -49.88
C ALA A 817 -30.59 19.88 -50.92
N GLY A 818 -29.32 20.22 -51.13
CA GLY A 818 -28.91 21.08 -52.25
C GLY A 818 -29.25 20.45 -53.61
N ASP A 819 -29.03 19.14 -53.72
CA ASP A 819 -29.47 18.29 -54.83
C ASP A 819 -29.90 16.92 -54.29
N LEU A 820 -30.95 16.32 -54.85
CA LEU A 820 -31.44 14.99 -54.46
C LEU A 820 -31.30 13.99 -55.60
N GLN A 821 -30.57 12.90 -55.33
CA GLN A 821 -30.35 11.80 -56.26
C GLN A 821 -30.89 10.48 -55.69
N GLY A 822 -31.35 9.59 -56.59
CA GLY A 822 -31.90 8.29 -56.19
C GLY A 822 -33.31 8.37 -55.58
N ARG A 823 -33.77 7.25 -55.03
CA ARG A 823 -35.06 7.08 -54.34
C ARG A 823 -34.94 5.98 -53.29
N PHE A 824 -35.62 6.15 -52.15
CA PHE A 824 -35.79 5.05 -51.21
C PHE A 824 -36.57 3.90 -51.88
N GLN A 825 -36.04 2.69 -51.77
CA GLN A 825 -36.67 1.48 -52.31
C GLN A 825 -37.86 1.06 -51.45
N ARG A 826 -37.85 1.42 -50.16
CA ARG A 826 -38.93 1.14 -49.21
C ARG A 826 -39.24 2.36 -48.35
N VAL A 827 -40.52 2.63 -48.15
CA VAL A 827 -41.01 3.58 -47.16
C VAL A 827 -41.85 2.81 -46.17
N GLU A 828 -41.41 2.74 -44.92
CA GLU A 828 -42.05 1.97 -43.85
C GLU A 828 -42.70 2.93 -42.86
N LEU A 829 -43.94 2.67 -42.46
CA LEU A 829 -44.59 3.39 -41.37
C LEU A 829 -44.63 2.47 -40.15
N SER A 830 -43.84 2.81 -39.13
CA SER A 830 -43.71 2.06 -37.87
C SER A 830 -44.91 2.36 -36.95
N SER A 831 -46.12 2.05 -37.41
CA SER A 831 -47.34 1.99 -36.60
C SER A 831 -48.43 1.19 -37.35
N PRO A 832 -48.76 -0.04 -36.94
CA PRO A 832 -49.55 -0.97 -37.78
C PRO A 832 -51.02 -0.58 -38.02
N ASN A 833 -51.62 0.29 -37.19
CA ASN A 833 -53.08 0.36 -37.04
C ASN A 833 -53.69 1.75 -37.34
N LEU A 834 -53.37 2.37 -38.48
CA LEU A 834 -53.98 3.64 -38.89
C LEU A 834 -54.83 3.57 -40.17
N GLY A 835 -54.85 2.44 -40.88
CA GLY A 835 -55.47 2.38 -42.22
C GLY A 835 -54.81 3.32 -43.23
N LEU A 836 -53.64 3.87 -42.90
CA LEU A 836 -52.85 4.79 -43.71
C LEU A 836 -51.50 4.17 -44.10
N GLU A 837 -50.94 4.66 -45.19
CA GLU A 837 -49.54 4.48 -45.59
C GLU A 837 -48.86 5.85 -45.71
N ALA A 838 -47.55 5.88 -45.48
CA ALA A 838 -46.71 7.04 -45.77
C ALA A 838 -46.08 6.87 -47.15
N ARG A 839 -46.36 7.79 -48.08
CA ARG A 839 -45.77 7.78 -49.42
C ARG A 839 -44.78 8.93 -49.60
N ALA A 840 -43.54 8.62 -49.95
CA ALA A 840 -42.54 9.61 -50.30
C ALA A 840 -42.83 10.22 -51.69
N ARG A 841 -42.81 11.55 -51.76
CA ARG A 841 -42.74 12.35 -53.00
C ARG A 841 -41.37 13.00 -53.09
N TYR A 842 -40.78 12.93 -54.27
CA TYR A 842 -39.44 13.41 -54.56
C TYR A 842 -39.52 14.63 -55.49
N ASP A 843 -38.78 15.68 -55.16
CA ASP A 843 -38.42 16.77 -56.05
C ASP A 843 -36.89 16.90 -56.12
N ALA A 844 -36.38 17.88 -56.88
CA ALA A 844 -34.94 18.05 -57.09
C ALA A 844 -34.14 18.32 -55.80
N THR A 845 -34.81 18.67 -54.70
CA THR A 845 -34.17 19.18 -53.48
C THR A 845 -34.67 18.51 -52.21
N GLY A 846 -35.46 17.43 -52.30
CA GLY A 846 -35.94 16.79 -51.08
C GLY A 846 -37.08 15.78 -51.20
N VAL A 847 -37.45 15.28 -50.03
CA VAL A 847 -38.47 14.24 -49.84
C VAL A 847 -39.60 14.76 -48.96
N THR A 848 -40.81 14.75 -49.51
CA THR A 848 -42.04 15.07 -48.79
C THR A 848 -42.87 13.81 -48.57
N LEU A 849 -43.15 13.46 -47.32
CA LEU A 849 -44.07 12.39 -46.97
C LEU A 849 -45.52 12.85 -47.12
N VAL A 850 -46.35 12.01 -47.73
CA VAL A 850 -47.80 12.23 -47.86
C VAL A 850 -48.55 11.04 -47.29
N PHE A 851 -49.38 11.28 -46.28
CA PHE A 851 -50.22 10.23 -45.66
C PHE A 851 -51.48 9.96 -46.49
N ARG A 852 -51.72 8.70 -46.84
CA ARG A 852 -52.81 8.24 -47.74
C ARG A 852 -53.46 6.95 -47.24
N PRO A 853 -54.66 6.56 -47.72
CA PRO A 853 -55.27 5.30 -47.30
C PRO A 853 -54.42 4.13 -47.76
N LYS A 854 -54.19 3.16 -46.88
CA LYS A 854 -53.53 1.90 -47.23
C LYS A 854 -54.45 1.12 -48.17
N PRO A 855 -53.98 0.62 -49.33
CA PRO A 855 -54.82 -0.17 -50.23
C PRO A 855 -55.39 -1.40 -49.50
N MET A 856 -56.71 -1.58 -49.51
CA MET A 856 -57.32 -2.84 -49.07
C MET A 856 -56.93 -3.92 -50.08
N GLY A 857 -56.21 -4.95 -49.64
CA GLY A 857 -55.96 -6.14 -50.47
C GLY A 857 -57.29 -6.71 -50.94
N SER A 858 -57.39 -7.05 -52.24
CA SER A 858 -58.59 -7.61 -52.83
C SER A 858 -59.04 -8.88 -52.10
N VAL A 859 -60.13 -8.79 -51.34
CA VAL A 859 -60.86 -9.98 -50.86
C VAL A 859 -61.54 -10.58 -52.08
N GLY A 860 -61.11 -11.78 -52.50
CA GLY A 860 -61.81 -12.56 -53.53
C GLY A 860 -63.24 -12.87 -53.08
N PRO A 861 -64.21 -12.95 -54.00
CA PRO A 861 -65.63 -13.06 -53.65
C PRO A 861 -65.90 -14.36 -52.87
N PRO A 862 -66.88 -14.35 -51.93
CA PRO A 862 -67.19 -15.52 -51.12
C PRO A 862 -67.69 -16.66 -52.02
N ARG A 863 -67.09 -17.85 -51.87
CA ARG A 863 -67.60 -19.06 -52.51
C ARG A 863 -69.01 -19.32 -51.98
N GLY A 864 -69.99 -19.17 -52.88
CA GLY A 864 -71.39 -19.48 -52.65
C GLY A 864 -71.59 -20.92 -52.17
N GLY A 865 -72.47 -21.07 -51.20
CA GLY A 865 -72.68 -22.32 -50.48
C GLY A 865 -73.39 -23.42 -51.28
N ARG A 866 -73.43 -24.59 -50.65
CA ARG A 866 -74.45 -25.61 -50.86
C ARG A 866 -74.90 -26.13 -49.49
N ARG A 867 -76.21 -26.05 -49.26
CA ARG A 867 -77.04 -26.74 -48.26
C ARG A 867 -78.15 -27.46 -49.05
N PRO A 868 -78.91 -28.42 -48.49
CA PRO A 868 -79.07 -28.77 -47.08
C PRO A 868 -78.09 -29.83 -46.58
#